data_AF-A0A9E4FF98-F1
#
_entry.id   AF-A0A9E4FF98-F1
#
_cell.length_a   1.000
_cell.length_b   1.000
_cell.length_c   1.000
_cell.angle_alpha   90.00
_cell.angle_beta   90.00
_cell.angle_gamma   90.00
#
_symmetry.space_group_name_H-M   'P 1'
#
loop_
_entity.id
_entity.type
_entity.pdbx_description
1 polymer ?
#
loop_
_entity_poly.entity_id
_entity_poly.type
_entity_poly.pdbx_seq_one_letter_code
_entity_poly.pdbx_strand_id
1 'polypeptide(L)'
;MKKITPKRAATIRLWGALAIAVAVAGCGGGGGGSPEPPPPPEPPTPPVSETGIRFTRVLDSGLDRDFVTRFLSIKDPERFSNGIAAADYDADGDVDLYVVGGRTHPNHLYQNQGDGTFVEVAASVGLDATHWGSGPVFGDVDGDGDLDLFIGSGDGDPVYLFENRLNAAEAPTGVFVDRTADSGIAITTENTVSAAFHDYDRDGFLDLFLAHWGAERAAGEDTETVWRNNGDFSFTSTSIETGVAAALVTGGRDWSFTPNLSDIDGDGDGDLLMVSDLTNSQVLVNNGDGTFTSKTDRNVINDQAGMGAAVGDYDNDGDMDWFVTSIYTLDVGGDHFGNRLYRNDGDGVFTDVTTESQVEDGGWGWGSCFADFDNDGHLDIFHVNGWHYELNKDFTIDQVRFFHSRGNGIFDERAEEVGLVNKSQGRGVACFDAERDGDIDIVIVNNSSDHLVYYRNDTDTTNRYLGIELDADGTNPQGIGARVTVNTAQESQLRELRAGSNYVSQNPLEVHYGLGNARFADVVVDWPDGTTNRLRAVAADQLLTVSQGRDVVLRLNIVQGDGDGIYAEGDEIAIEAAAPIRNYHFSHWTSTAGGSFVDRYSASTLFTMPGNSTTLIANYLPGVALNEDVSVARRWNEVLLQSIRNDWARPTVHARNLFHTSAAMYDIWAAYSDVAAPWLLGRSRAGSTCELETLVAPGDVDAAREEAISYAVYRIIFQRFRRSPGVGRVRRDIDTLMSVLGYDPGIDSTDYASGSAAALGNHIARCYLDFGLADGANEENDYVNTVYEPVNPGLEPHLPGNPNIVDLNRWQPLSLETFIDQAGNPAQSEPEFLSPEWGIVVPFALAEDDATIYERDGFEYWVYHDPGMPPTIDGTLSDSYKWGFSLVAIWSSHLSPEDGVMMDISPASLGNIDDYPRNFEDYPDFYDTLQGGDTGSGYDTNPVTGAPYAPQMVPRGDYSRVLAEFWADGPDSETPPGHWFTILNEVNDHELLARRYRGTGPELGHLEWDIKTYFALGGAMHDAAITAWGIKGWYDYIRPISAIRAMADGGQSSDAELAGYDVDGIPLEDGYVELVQAGDDLAGDDDEHVGKIKLLAWRGPDFIDDPDTDQAGVGWILAENWWPYQRPTFVTPPFAGYISGHSTYSRAAAEVLTALTGDAFFPGGMSGFEIRANEFLVFEEGPSVDMTLQWATYRDASDQTSLSRIWGGIHPPADDIPGRLIGIEVGTDALALAETYFDGTAQP
;
A
#
# COMPACT_ATOMS: atom_id res chain seq x y z
N MET A 1 66.04 36.46 40.86
CA MET A 1 66.55 36.97 42.17
C MET A 1 65.49 36.72 43.24
N LYS A 2 65.90 36.11 44.37
CA LYS A 2 65.41 36.27 45.76
C LYS A 2 63.90 36.45 46.09
N LYS A 3 63.44 35.55 47.00
CA LYS A 3 62.62 35.75 48.24
C LYS A 3 61.11 36.06 48.06
N ILE A 4 60.09 35.47 48.73
CA ILE A 4 59.88 34.81 50.06
C ILE A 4 58.60 33.89 50.04
N THR A 5 58.56 32.91 50.97
CA THR A 5 57.53 31.91 51.50
C THR A 5 56.10 32.41 51.90
N PRO A 6 55.08 31.57 52.31
CA PRO A 6 55.13 30.25 53.04
C PRO A 6 54.07 29.10 52.82
N LYS A 7 54.49 27.86 53.19
CA LYS A 7 53.88 26.69 53.94
C LYS A 7 52.35 26.39 53.90
N ARG A 8 51.80 25.14 53.91
CA ARG A 8 52.26 23.82 54.44
C ARG A 8 51.31 22.63 54.08
N ALA A 9 51.90 21.45 53.80
CA ALA A 9 51.58 20.05 54.21
C ALA A 9 50.24 19.37 53.78
N ALA A 10 50.13 18.07 53.42
CA ALA A 10 51.02 16.88 53.37
C ALA A 10 50.37 15.79 52.46
N THR A 11 51.09 15.12 51.53
CA THR A 11 51.80 13.79 51.59
C THR A 11 50.89 12.56 51.82
N ILE A 12 50.84 11.45 51.05
CA ILE A 12 51.83 10.35 50.78
C ILE A 12 51.25 9.37 49.71
N ARG A 13 51.92 9.13 48.55
CA ARG A 13 52.67 7.92 48.04
C ARG A 13 51.86 6.60 47.82
N LEU A 14 52.14 5.67 46.88
CA LEU A 14 53.42 5.08 46.40
C LEU A 14 53.18 4.14 45.15
N TRP A 15 54.06 4.21 44.11
CA TRP A 15 54.72 3.18 43.25
C TRP A 15 53.98 1.90 42.75
N GLY A 16 54.26 1.28 41.60
CA GLY A 16 55.36 1.34 40.62
C GLY A 16 55.22 0.29 39.50
N ALA A 17 56.11 0.37 38.51
CA ALA A 17 56.16 -0.30 37.19
C ALA A 17 56.45 -1.82 37.16
N LEU A 18 56.18 -2.50 36.03
CA LEU A 18 57.19 -3.21 35.20
C LEU A 18 56.62 -3.78 33.88
N ALA A 19 57.45 -3.76 32.83
CA ALA A 19 57.27 -4.39 31.51
C ALA A 19 57.77 -5.85 31.48
N ILE A 20 57.45 -6.62 30.42
CA ILE A 20 58.35 -7.53 29.67
C ILE A 20 57.61 -8.10 28.43
N ALA A 21 58.31 -8.13 27.29
CA ALA A 21 57.97 -8.84 26.07
C ALA A 21 58.85 -10.10 25.92
N VAL A 22 58.32 -11.20 25.35
CA VAL A 22 59.10 -12.22 24.62
C VAL A 22 58.17 -12.94 23.61
N ALA A 23 58.64 -13.05 22.36
CA ALA A 23 58.11 -13.95 21.33
C ALA A 23 58.90 -15.28 21.29
N VAL A 24 58.29 -16.37 20.81
CA VAL A 24 58.77 -17.27 19.73
C VAL A 24 58.00 -18.61 19.71
N ALA A 25 57.42 -18.88 18.53
CA ALA A 25 57.15 -20.12 17.78
C ALA A 25 57.14 -21.52 18.43
N GLY A 26 56.24 -22.38 17.90
CA GLY A 26 56.51 -23.81 17.74
C GLY A 26 55.28 -24.71 17.64
N CYS A 27 55.08 -25.32 16.47
CA CYS A 27 54.06 -26.30 16.09
C CYS A 27 53.79 -27.45 17.08
N GLY A 28 52.58 -28.01 17.01
CA GLY A 28 52.28 -29.35 17.53
C GLY A 28 50.77 -29.56 17.72
N GLY A 29 50.18 -30.45 16.93
CA GLY A 29 48.74 -30.64 16.87
C GLY A 29 48.12 -31.46 17.99
N GLY A 30 46.79 -31.53 17.96
CA GLY A 30 46.04 -32.69 18.45
C GLY A 30 45.01 -32.40 19.55
N GLY A 31 43.74 -32.33 19.15
CA GLY A 31 42.66 -33.01 19.87
C GLY A 31 41.80 -32.16 20.81
N GLY A 32 40.52 -32.01 20.45
CA GLY A 32 39.43 -31.71 21.36
C GLY A 32 38.72 -30.38 21.09
N GLY A 33 37.80 -30.38 20.13
CA GLY A 33 36.80 -29.31 20.01
C GLY A 33 35.81 -29.43 21.16
N SER A 34 35.92 -28.51 22.12
CA SER A 34 34.86 -28.16 23.06
C SER A 34 33.94 -27.13 22.39
N PRO A 35 32.64 -27.11 22.72
CA PRO A 35 31.62 -26.36 21.99
C PRO A 35 31.87 -24.85 22.06
N GLU A 36 31.54 -24.20 20.96
CA GLU A 36 31.50 -22.74 20.79
C GLU A 36 30.60 -22.10 21.86
N PRO A 37 30.99 -20.95 22.45
CA PRO A 37 30.11 -20.21 23.33
C PRO A 37 28.90 -19.71 22.53
N PRO A 38 27.69 -19.68 23.13
CA PRO A 38 26.51 -19.18 22.44
C PRO A 38 26.73 -17.73 21.99
N PRO A 39 26.10 -17.31 20.88
CA PRO A 39 26.11 -15.93 20.45
C PRO A 39 25.64 -15.02 21.60
N PRO A 40 26.15 -13.78 21.69
CA PRO A 40 25.67 -12.83 22.68
C PRO A 40 24.14 -12.71 22.55
N PRO A 41 23.40 -12.60 23.68
CA PRO A 41 21.96 -12.41 23.62
C PRO A 41 21.68 -11.19 22.73
N GLU A 42 20.68 -11.32 21.85
CA GLU A 42 20.14 -10.19 21.12
C GLU A 42 19.87 -9.05 22.12
N PRO A 43 20.16 -7.79 21.75
CA PRO A 43 19.76 -6.66 22.57
C PRO A 43 18.26 -6.82 22.86
N PRO A 44 17.81 -6.59 24.11
CA PRO A 44 16.39 -6.64 24.41
C PRO A 44 15.66 -5.75 23.41
N THR A 45 14.59 -6.27 22.82
CA THR A 45 13.61 -5.44 22.12
C THR A 45 13.33 -4.23 23.02
N PRO A 46 13.42 -2.98 22.50
CA PRO A 46 13.10 -1.81 23.30
C PRO A 46 11.75 -2.05 23.98
N PRO A 47 11.60 -1.67 25.26
CA PRO A 47 10.28 -1.71 25.87
C PRO A 47 9.32 -0.94 24.97
N VAL A 48 8.14 -1.51 24.70
CA VAL A 48 7.03 -0.77 24.10
C VAL A 48 6.89 0.53 24.89
N SER A 49 6.96 1.67 24.19
CA SER A 49 6.80 3.00 24.78
C SER A 49 5.61 2.99 25.75
N GLU A 50 5.82 3.50 26.97
CA GLU A 50 4.72 3.63 27.96
C GLU A 50 3.68 4.68 27.52
N THR A 51 3.96 5.49 26.47
CA THR A 51 3.09 6.57 25.96
C THR A 51 2.22 6.18 24.77
N GLY A 52 2.58 5.13 24.01
CA GLY A 52 1.86 4.73 22.78
C GLY A 52 2.31 5.46 21.51
N ILE A 53 3.17 6.48 21.63
CA ILE A 53 3.73 7.24 20.48
C ILE A 53 4.74 6.39 19.72
N ARG A 54 4.64 6.38 18.39
CA ARG A 54 5.56 5.64 17.52
C ARG A 54 5.74 6.32 16.17
N PHE A 55 7.00 6.52 15.79
CA PHE A 55 7.36 6.92 14.43
C PHE A 55 8.06 5.76 13.70
N THR A 56 7.67 5.54 12.45
CA THR A 56 8.30 4.58 11.55
C THR A 56 8.92 5.32 10.37
N ARG A 57 10.21 5.09 10.11
CA ARG A 57 10.85 5.61 8.89
C ARG A 57 10.29 4.88 7.68
N VAL A 58 9.71 5.61 6.74
CA VAL A 58 9.23 5.07 5.47
C VAL A 58 10.36 5.15 4.45
N LEU A 59 10.56 4.07 3.69
CA LEU A 59 11.59 4.01 2.64
C LEU A 59 10.93 4.17 1.26
N ASP A 60 9.94 3.36 0.92
CA ASP A 60 9.30 3.36 -0.40
C ASP A 60 8.17 4.39 -0.53
N SER A 61 8.42 5.64 -0.09
CA SER A 61 7.44 6.73 -0.14
C SER A 61 7.46 7.53 -1.44
N GLY A 62 8.44 7.29 -2.32
CA GLY A 62 8.69 8.14 -3.50
C GLY A 62 9.56 9.38 -3.21
N LEU A 63 9.94 9.61 -1.95
CA LEU A 63 10.86 10.68 -1.52
C LEU A 63 12.35 10.31 -1.63
N ASP A 64 12.70 9.22 -2.33
CA ASP A 64 14.07 8.71 -2.42
C ASP A 64 14.98 9.58 -3.30
N ARG A 65 16.10 10.04 -2.74
CA ARG A 65 17.08 10.80 -3.52
C ARG A 65 18.50 10.81 -2.97
N ASP A 66 19.45 10.70 -3.91
CA ASP A 66 20.85 11.04 -3.69
C ASP A 66 21.11 12.56 -3.77
N PHE A 67 21.57 13.15 -2.67
CA PHE A 67 22.07 14.54 -2.64
C PHE A 67 23.60 14.55 -2.55
N VAL A 68 24.24 15.12 -3.57
CA VAL A 68 25.71 15.22 -3.62
C VAL A 68 26.16 16.58 -3.09
N THR A 69 26.66 16.62 -1.86
CA THR A 69 27.32 17.81 -1.31
C THR A 69 28.74 17.96 -1.84
N ARG A 70 29.14 19.16 -2.28
CA ARG A 70 30.52 19.44 -2.66
C ARG A 70 31.07 20.65 -1.91
N PHE A 71 31.48 20.41 -0.67
CA PHE A 71 32.13 21.43 0.15
C PHE A 71 33.56 21.73 -0.33
N LEU A 72 33.79 22.95 -0.79
CA LEU A 72 35.10 23.52 -1.14
C LEU A 72 35.74 24.29 0.03
N SER A 73 34.95 24.70 1.04
CA SER A 73 35.36 25.52 2.19
C SER A 73 34.43 25.35 3.41
N ILE A 74 34.90 25.79 4.59
CA ILE A 74 34.07 25.90 5.80
C ILE A 74 33.08 27.07 5.76
N LYS A 75 33.21 27.95 4.77
CA LYS A 75 32.33 29.11 4.55
C LYS A 75 31.26 28.87 3.49
N ASP A 76 31.16 27.65 2.96
CA ASP A 76 30.21 27.37 1.89
C ASP A 76 28.78 27.45 2.41
N PRO A 77 27.92 28.30 1.81
CA PRO A 77 26.51 28.40 2.16
C PRO A 77 25.78 27.06 2.14
N GLU A 78 26.15 26.12 1.26
CA GLU A 78 25.67 24.72 1.16
C GLU A 78 25.74 23.95 2.48
N ARG A 79 26.51 24.42 3.47
CA ARG A 79 26.54 23.80 4.80
C ARG A 79 25.37 24.21 5.68
N PHE A 80 24.68 25.31 5.39
CA PHE A 80 23.59 25.85 6.21
C PHE A 80 22.35 26.25 5.37
N SER A 81 22.50 26.53 4.07
CA SER A 81 21.40 26.72 3.11
C SER A 81 20.85 25.38 2.62
N ASN A 82 19.54 25.29 2.44
CA ASN A 82 18.74 24.30 1.70
C ASN A 82 17.25 24.68 1.94
N GLY A 83 16.31 23.77 1.83
CA GLY A 83 15.01 23.94 2.50
C GLY A 83 13.89 23.06 1.97
N ILE A 84 12.79 23.09 2.70
CA ILE A 84 11.53 22.40 2.38
C ILE A 84 10.34 23.31 2.69
N ALA A 85 9.34 23.35 1.83
CA ALA A 85 8.07 24.01 2.11
C ALA A 85 6.94 23.04 1.82
N ALA A 86 6.05 22.87 2.81
CA ALA A 86 4.83 22.10 2.68
C ALA A 86 3.66 23.03 2.33
N ALA A 87 2.85 22.64 1.35
CA ALA A 87 1.64 23.33 0.92
C ALA A 87 0.83 22.45 -0.02
N ASP A 88 -0.49 22.55 0.00
CA ASP A 88 -1.38 22.06 -1.07
C ASP A 88 -1.31 23.07 -2.22
N TYR A 89 -0.47 22.80 -3.23
CA TYR A 89 -0.18 23.79 -4.29
C TYR A 89 -1.16 23.73 -5.46
N ASP A 90 -1.87 22.61 -5.62
CA ASP A 90 -2.84 22.38 -6.70
C ASP A 90 -4.30 22.28 -6.24
N ALA A 91 -4.54 22.51 -4.94
CA ALA A 91 -5.84 22.56 -4.30
C ALA A 91 -6.61 21.23 -4.39
N ASP A 92 -5.89 20.10 -4.35
CA ASP A 92 -6.48 18.76 -4.34
C ASP A 92 -6.84 18.27 -2.93
N GLY A 93 -6.39 18.98 -1.89
CA GLY A 93 -6.65 18.71 -0.49
C GLY A 93 -5.56 17.90 0.20
N ASP A 94 -4.50 17.49 -0.50
CA ASP A 94 -3.35 16.79 0.06
C ASP A 94 -2.14 17.74 0.16
N VAL A 95 -1.32 17.59 1.21
CA VAL A 95 -0.16 18.48 1.43
C VAL A 95 1.04 17.98 0.64
N ASP A 96 1.55 18.82 -0.26
CA ASP A 96 2.71 18.56 -1.10
C ASP A 96 4.00 19.14 -0.53
N LEU A 97 5.15 18.71 -1.07
CA LEU A 97 6.48 19.09 -0.58
C LEU A 97 7.35 19.67 -1.68
N TYR A 98 7.67 20.96 -1.58
CA TYR A 98 8.71 21.58 -2.37
C TYR A 98 10.06 21.48 -1.66
N VAL A 99 11.10 20.99 -2.37
CA VAL A 99 12.43 20.77 -1.82
C VAL A 99 13.51 21.39 -2.70
N VAL A 100 14.41 22.14 -2.08
CA VAL A 100 15.55 22.74 -2.79
C VAL A 100 16.57 21.68 -3.20
N GLY A 101 16.98 21.72 -4.48
CA GLY A 101 17.85 20.74 -5.12
C GLY A 101 19.34 20.93 -4.86
N GLY A 102 19.73 22.10 -4.36
CA GLY A 102 21.12 22.51 -4.21
C GLY A 102 21.79 22.89 -5.53
N ARG A 103 23.07 23.25 -5.47
CA ARG A 103 23.81 23.87 -6.60
C ARG A 103 23.89 23.02 -7.88
N THR A 104 23.87 21.70 -7.75
CA THR A 104 24.21 20.77 -8.85
C THR A 104 23.03 20.00 -9.40
N HIS A 105 21.84 20.14 -8.81
CA HIS A 105 20.64 19.41 -9.19
C HIS A 105 19.42 20.34 -9.20
N PRO A 106 18.40 20.03 -10.00
CA PRO A 106 17.15 20.79 -10.01
C PRO A 106 16.47 20.72 -8.64
N ASN A 107 15.71 21.77 -8.31
CA ASN A 107 14.72 21.73 -7.23
C ASN A 107 13.59 20.74 -7.57
N HIS A 108 12.86 20.27 -6.55
CA HIS A 108 11.87 19.20 -6.64
C HIS A 108 10.54 19.67 -6.04
N LEU A 109 9.45 19.14 -6.57
CA LEU A 109 8.11 19.29 -6.03
C LEU A 109 7.52 17.89 -6.00
N TYR A 110 7.22 17.41 -4.81
CA TYR A 110 6.69 16.09 -4.56
C TYR A 110 5.20 16.22 -4.30
N GLN A 111 4.39 15.82 -5.27
CA GLN A 111 2.94 15.79 -5.16
C GLN A 111 2.50 14.57 -4.34
N ASN A 112 1.78 14.81 -3.26
CA ASN A 112 1.23 13.77 -2.41
C ASN A 112 0.08 13.05 -3.14
N GLN A 113 -0.07 11.75 -2.92
CA GLN A 113 -1.11 10.92 -3.54
C GLN A 113 -2.26 10.57 -2.57
N GLY A 114 -2.23 11.14 -1.36
CA GLY A 114 -3.25 10.95 -0.32
C GLY A 114 -3.14 9.64 0.46
N ASP A 115 -2.08 8.86 0.24
CA ASP A 115 -1.83 7.57 0.90
C ASP A 115 -0.44 7.47 1.57
N GLY A 116 0.22 8.61 1.75
CA GLY A 116 1.58 8.71 2.29
C GLY A 116 2.68 8.44 1.25
N THR A 117 2.33 8.33 -0.04
CA THR A 117 3.28 8.27 -1.16
C THR A 117 3.31 9.57 -1.96
N PHE A 118 4.43 9.85 -2.61
CA PHE A 118 4.72 11.10 -3.30
C PHE A 118 5.27 10.88 -4.71
N VAL A 119 4.91 11.77 -5.64
CA VAL A 119 5.38 11.77 -7.04
C VAL A 119 6.11 13.07 -7.35
N GLU A 120 7.31 12.99 -7.92
CA GLU A 120 8.09 14.18 -8.32
C GLU A 120 7.53 14.82 -9.61
N VAL A 121 7.23 16.11 -9.58
CA VAL A 121 6.56 16.85 -10.66
C VAL A 121 7.18 18.22 -10.98
N ALA A 122 8.30 18.63 -10.37
CA ALA A 122 8.82 20.01 -10.54
C ALA A 122 9.03 20.40 -12.01
N ALA A 123 9.54 19.50 -12.83
CA ALA A 123 9.82 19.79 -14.23
C ALA A 123 8.54 20.02 -15.06
N SER A 124 7.43 19.35 -14.73
CA SER A 124 6.16 19.49 -15.46
C SER A 124 5.47 20.81 -15.13
N VAL A 125 5.63 21.31 -13.90
CA VAL A 125 5.02 22.56 -13.43
C VAL A 125 5.94 23.79 -13.50
N GLY A 126 7.21 23.62 -13.88
CA GLY A 126 8.15 24.73 -14.13
C GLY A 126 9.00 25.15 -12.93
N LEU A 127 9.20 24.26 -11.96
CA LEU A 127 9.96 24.49 -10.73
C LEU A 127 11.32 23.77 -10.66
N ASP A 128 11.79 23.15 -11.75
CA ASP A 128 13.06 22.39 -11.82
C ASP A 128 14.33 23.26 -11.91
N ALA A 129 14.28 24.49 -11.38
CA ALA A 129 15.42 25.40 -11.42
C ALA A 129 16.62 24.80 -10.66
N THR A 130 17.80 24.82 -11.30
CA THR A 130 19.07 24.43 -10.67
C THR A 130 19.82 25.68 -10.23
N HIS A 131 19.82 25.96 -8.93
CA HIS A 131 20.51 27.10 -8.32
C HIS A 131 20.86 26.80 -6.87
N TRP A 132 21.59 27.69 -6.22
CA TRP A 132 21.91 27.62 -4.81
C TRP A 132 20.76 28.14 -3.94
N GLY A 133 19.59 27.51 -4.05
CA GLY A 133 18.38 27.91 -3.33
C GLY A 133 18.50 27.77 -1.81
N SER A 134 17.67 28.53 -1.09
CA SER A 134 17.51 28.43 0.36
C SER A 134 16.15 28.94 0.82
N GLY A 135 15.57 28.32 1.83
CA GLY A 135 14.36 28.82 2.52
C GLY A 135 13.18 29.09 1.60
N PRO A 136 12.63 28.05 0.93
CA PRO A 136 11.40 28.19 0.18
C PRO A 136 10.22 28.53 1.12
N VAL A 137 9.28 29.33 0.64
CA VAL A 137 8.06 29.72 1.37
C VAL A 137 6.93 29.91 0.36
N PHE A 138 5.77 29.32 0.64
CA PHE A 138 4.55 29.52 -0.16
C PHE A 138 3.67 30.61 0.45
N GLY A 139 2.98 31.36 -0.40
CA GLY A 139 1.94 32.32 -0.02
C GLY A 139 1.31 32.94 -1.25
N ASP A 140 0.04 33.30 -1.18
CA ASP A 140 -0.67 33.97 -2.29
C ASP A 140 -0.26 35.45 -2.38
N VAL A 141 0.58 35.79 -3.37
CA VAL A 141 1.21 37.11 -3.45
C VAL A 141 0.33 38.13 -4.20
N ASP A 142 -0.53 37.70 -5.12
CA ASP A 142 -1.43 38.62 -5.83
C ASP A 142 -2.90 38.54 -5.44
N GLY A 143 -3.23 37.66 -4.50
CA GLY A 143 -4.54 37.52 -3.90
C GLY A 143 -5.54 36.83 -4.82
N ASP A 144 -5.07 35.96 -5.72
CA ASP A 144 -5.92 35.25 -6.68
C ASP A 144 -6.44 33.89 -6.18
N GLY A 145 -5.94 33.43 -5.03
CA GLY A 145 -6.28 32.17 -4.37
C GLY A 145 -5.21 31.10 -4.52
N ASP A 146 -4.27 31.25 -5.46
CA ASP A 146 -3.25 30.25 -5.75
C ASP A 146 -1.98 30.51 -4.94
N LEU A 147 -1.32 29.45 -4.47
CA LEU A 147 -0.10 29.60 -3.68
C LEU A 147 1.13 29.85 -4.56
N ASP A 148 1.69 31.04 -4.48
CA ASP A 148 2.95 31.42 -5.11
C ASP A 148 4.16 30.97 -4.28
N LEU A 149 5.33 30.89 -4.91
CA LEU A 149 6.55 30.38 -4.28
C LEU A 149 7.70 31.38 -4.34
N PHE A 150 8.22 31.78 -3.17
CA PHE A 150 9.50 32.48 -3.06
C PHE A 150 10.63 31.52 -2.66
N ILE A 151 11.82 31.71 -3.25
CA ILE A 151 13.02 30.94 -2.93
C ILE A 151 14.20 31.88 -2.75
N GLY A 152 14.79 31.90 -1.55
CA GLY A 152 16.05 32.59 -1.25
C GLY A 152 17.26 31.91 -1.89
N SER A 153 18.47 32.42 -1.61
CA SER A 153 19.68 31.91 -2.24
C SER A 153 20.97 32.18 -1.45
N GLY A 154 22.01 31.39 -1.72
CA GLY A 154 23.36 31.55 -1.17
C GLY A 154 24.42 31.99 -2.20
N ASP A 155 25.53 32.56 -1.71
CA ASP A 155 26.69 33.03 -2.51
C ASP A 155 26.35 34.00 -3.66
N GLY A 156 25.27 34.78 -3.50
CA GLY A 156 24.80 35.76 -4.48
C GLY A 156 24.14 35.16 -5.73
N ASP A 157 23.73 33.89 -5.69
CA ASP A 157 22.94 33.27 -6.75
C ASP A 157 21.53 33.90 -6.83
N PRO A 158 20.79 33.79 -7.94
CA PRO A 158 19.46 34.36 -8.05
C PRO A 158 18.49 33.79 -7.00
N VAL A 159 17.69 34.68 -6.42
CA VAL A 159 16.41 34.34 -5.78
C VAL A 159 15.34 34.18 -6.84
N TYR A 160 14.25 33.51 -6.50
CA TYR A 160 13.08 33.40 -7.38
C TYR A 160 11.79 33.77 -6.67
N LEU A 161 10.87 34.37 -7.43
CA LEU A 161 9.46 34.48 -7.09
C LEU A 161 8.65 33.94 -8.27
N PHE A 162 7.94 32.85 -8.04
CA PHE A 162 7.14 32.15 -9.03
C PHE A 162 5.65 32.39 -8.78
N GLU A 163 4.94 32.85 -9.81
CA GLU A 163 3.47 32.95 -9.83
C GLU A 163 2.89 31.57 -10.18
N ASN A 164 2.06 31.00 -9.31
CA ASN A 164 1.25 29.84 -9.64
C ASN A 164 0.04 30.29 -10.48
N ARG A 165 -0.40 29.41 -11.37
CA ARG A 165 -1.56 29.68 -12.24
C ARG A 165 -2.42 28.43 -12.30
N LEU A 166 -3.27 28.27 -11.30
CA LEU A 166 -4.22 27.18 -11.22
C LEU A 166 -5.47 27.56 -12.03
N ASN A 167 -5.89 26.65 -12.92
CA ASN A 167 -7.15 26.81 -13.61
C ASN A 167 -7.76 25.44 -13.89
N ALA A 168 -8.84 25.12 -13.20
CA ALA A 168 -9.56 23.85 -13.34
C ALA A 168 -9.94 23.47 -14.79
N ALA A 169 -9.96 24.41 -15.74
CA ALA A 169 -10.26 24.15 -17.14
C ALA A 169 -9.04 24.01 -18.07
N GLU A 170 -7.87 24.55 -17.71
CA GLU A 170 -6.70 24.65 -18.62
C GLU A 170 -5.38 24.14 -18.00
N ALA A 171 -5.24 24.15 -16.68
CA ALA A 171 -4.06 23.72 -15.91
C ALA A 171 -4.50 23.20 -14.53
N PRO A 172 -5.00 21.95 -14.45
CA PRO A 172 -5.62 21.40 -13.24
C PRO A 172 -4.63 21.10 -12.10
N THR A 173 -3.31 21.12 -12.36
CA THR A 173 -2.24 20.82 -11.38
C THR A 173 -1.31 22.01 -11.17
N GLY A 174 -1.75 23.24 -11.47
CA GLY A 174 -0.91 24.45 -11.40
C GLY A 174 0.20 24.54 -12.47
N VAL A 175 0.64 25.76 -12.79
CA VAL A 175 1.86 26.02 -13.60
C VAL A 175 2.56 27.24 -13.04
N PHE A 176 3.81 27.06 -12.61
CA PHE A 176 4.62 28.12 -12.05
C PHE A 176 5.35 28.92 -13.13
N VAL A 177 5.27 30.25 -13.01
CA VAL A 177 5.90 31.19 -13.94
C VAL A 177 6.85 32.10 -13.17
N ASP A 178 8.12 32.14 -13.57
CA ASP A 178 9.09 33.04 -12.97
C ASP A 178 8.71 34.52 -13.24
N ARG A 179 8.40 35.24 -12.16
CA ARG A 179 8.07 36.68 -12.16
C ARG A 179 9.14 37.54 -11.48
N THR A 180 10.28 36.97 -11.12
CA THR A 180 11.34 37.63 -10.35
C THR A 180 11.79 38.96 -10.97
N ALA A 181 11.96 39.00 -12.29
CA ALA A 181 12.42 40.22 -12.96
C ALA A 181 11.36 41.34 -12.96
N ASP A 182 10.07 40.96 -12.96
CA ASP A 182 8.95 41.89 -13.00
C ASP A 182 8.51 42.33 -11.59
N SER A 183 8.80 41.54 -10.56
CA SER A 183 8.45 41.85 -9.16
C SER A 183 9.26 43.00 -8.57
N GLY A 184 10.40 43.34 -9.14
CA GLY A 184 11.27 44.41 -8.63
C GLY A 184 12.08 44.02 -7.39
N ILE A 185 12.00 42.77 -6.94
CA ILE A 185 12.89 42.23 -5.90
C ILE A 185 14.31 42.17 -6.46
N ALA A 186 15.21 42.93 -5.82
CA ALA A 186 16.61 43.06 -6.24
C ALA A 186 17.53 42.99 -5.02
N ILE A 187 17.78 41.76 -4.57
CA ILE A 187 18.61 41.49 -3.40
C ILE A 187 20.09 41.66 -3.74
N THR A 188 20.82 42.36 -2.87
CA THR A 188 22.26 42.60 -2.97
C THR A 188 23.07 41.87 -1.90
N THR A 189 22.42 41.22 -0.94
CA THR A 189 23.08 40.34 0.04
C THR A 189 23.61 39.06 -0.63
N GLU A 190 24.68 38.49 -0.06
CA GLU A 190 25.24 37.23 -0.56
C GLU A 190 24.41 36.01 -0.13
N ASN A 191 23.79 36.02 1.06
CA ASN A 191 23.06 34.86 1.58
C ASN A 191 21.71 35.28 2.16
N THR A 192 20.63 34.92 1.48
CA THR A 192 19.24 34.97 1.97
C THR A 192 18.84 33.56 2.38
N VAL A 193 18.69 33.32 3.68
CA VAL A 193 18.65 31.96 4.24
C VAL A 193 17.23 31.45 4.46
N SER A 194 16.35 32.25 5.07
CA SER A 194 14.95 31.91 5.35
C SER A 194 14.03 33.08 5.00
N ALA A 195 12.76 32.78 4.75
CA ALA A 195 11.73 33.75 4.38
C ALA A 195 10.41 33.46 5.12
N ALA A 196 9.57 34.49 5.25
CA ALA A 196 8.21 34.40 5.77
C ALA A 196 7.31 35.44 5.07
N PHE A 197 6.02 35.13 4.92
CA PHE A 197 5.00 36.04 4.40
C PHE A 197 4.06 36.50 5.53
N HIS A 198 3.74 37.79 5.56
CA HIS A 198 2.75 38.37 6.47
C HIS A 198 2.31 39.76 5.98
N ASP A 199 1.04 40.13 6.14
CA ASP A 199 0.54 41.49 5.87
C ASP A 199 0.78 42.38 7.11
N TYR A 200 1.93 43.07 7.16
CA TYR A 200 2.33 43.81 8.38
C TYR A 200 1.73 45.22 8.47
N ASP A 201 1.30 45.80 7.36
CA ASP A 201 0.70 47.14 7.32
C ASP A 201 -0.82 47.15 7.09
N ARG A 202 -1.42 45.95 7.05
CA ARG A 202 -2.87 45.68 6.92
C ARG A 202 -3.45 46.29 5.64
N ASP A 203 -2.68 46.28 4.56
CA ASP A 203 -3.15 46.73 3.25
C ASP A 203 -3.85 45.64 2.44
N GLY A 204 -3.82 44.40 2.95
CA GLY A 204 -4.47 43.21 2.43
C GLY A 204 -3.54 42.30 1.63
N PHE A 205 -2.33 42.72 1.29
CA PHE A 205 -1.38 41.93 0.50
C PHE A 205 -0.28 41.36 1.39
N LEU A 206 0.14 40.13 1.11
CA LEU A 206 1.24 39.51 1.88
C LEU A 206 2.59 40.19 1.54
N ASP A 207 3.28 40.64 2.59
CA ASP A 207 4.64 41.18 2.50
C ASP A 207 5.69 40.14 2.84
N LEU A 208 6.89 40.31 2.29
CA LEU A 208 7.97 39.33 2.40
C LEU A 208 9.02 39.77 3.42
N PHE A 209 9.32 38.88 4.37
CA PHE A 209 10.34 39.03 5.40
C PHE A 209 11.50 38.06 5.17
N LEU A 210 12.72 38.58 5.10
CA LEU A 210 13.92 37.83 4.72
C LEU A 210 15.02 37.90 5.80
N ALA A 211 15.66 36.77 6.06
CA ALA A 211 16.85 36.69 6.89
C ALA A 211 18.13 36.58 6.06
N HIS A 212 19.18 37.29 6.49
CA HIS A 212 20.46 37.38 5.79
C HIS A 212 21.64 37.02 6.68
N TRP A 213 22.40 35.99 6.29
CA TRP A 213 23.57 35.56 7.06
C TRP A 213 24.87 36.16 6.54
N GLY A 214 25.51 36.99 7.38
CA GLY A 214 26.86 37.51 7.17
C GLY A 214 26.96 38.74 6.25
N ALA A 215 25.85 39.35 5.88
CA ALA A 215 25.82 40.51 4.97
C ALA A 215 26.48 41.74 5.60
N GLU A 216 27.45 42.35 4.90
CA GLU A 216 28.08 43.60 5.34
C GLU A 216 27.14 44.79 5.11
N ARG A 217 26.67 45.40 6.21
CA ARG A 217 25.72 46.52 6.19
C ARG A 217 26.20 47.63 7.12
N ALA A 218 26.29 48.86 6.62
CA ALA A 218 26.54 50.01 7.48
C ALA A 218 25.27 50.41 8.24
N ALA A 219 25.42 51.10 9.38
CA ALA A 219 24.28 51.59 10.13
C ALA A 219 23.42 52.55 9.30
N GLY A 220 22.14 52.22 9.13
CA GLY A 220 21.19 52.97 8.32
C GLY A 220 21.19 52.65 6.82
N GLU A 221 21.95 51.65 6.38
CA GLU A 221 21.72 51.01 5.08
C GLU A 221 20.51 50.08 5.14
N ASP A 222 19.93 49.83 3.97
CA ASP A 222 18.84 48.89 3.84
C ASP A 222 19.35 47.46 4.06
N THR A 223 18.70 46.71 4.94
CA THR A 223 19.02 45.30 5.17
C THR A 223 18.36 44.40 4.14
N GLU A 224 17.41 44.91 3.34
CA GLU A 224 16.61 44.12 2.39
C GLU A 224 15.85 42.99 3.10
N THR A 225 15.43 43.25 4.35
CA THR A 225 14.71 42.31 5.21
C THR A 225 13.21 42.39 5.00
N VAL A 226 12.65 43.60 4.85
CA VAL A 226 11.20 43.79 4.70
C VAL A 226 10.92 44.31 3.30
N TRP A 227 10.11 43.57 2.55
CA TRP A 227 9.68 43.92 1.21
C TRP A 227 8.16 44.05 1.19
N ARG A 228 7.67 45.29 1.08
CA ARG A 228 6.24 45.55 0.99
C ARG A 228 5.72 45.22 -0.41
N ASN A 229 4.66 44.44 -0.49
CA ASN A 229 3.91 44.18 -1.72
C ASN A 229 3.08 45.41 -2.11
N ASN A 230 3.06 45.79 -3.39
CA ASN A 230 2.29 46.94 -3.86
C ASN A 230 0.93 46.56 -4.45
N GLY A 231 0.55 45.28 -4.40
CA GLY A 231 -0.74 44.75 -4.88
C GLY A 231 -0.83 44.53 -6.38
N ASP A 232 0.31 44.52 -7.08
CA ASP A 232 0.42 44.27 -8.52
C ASP A 232 1.58 43.30 -8.86
N PHE A 233 1.87 42.38 -7.94
CA PHE A 233 3.01 41.46 -7.95
C PHE A 233 4.39 42.16 -7.80
N SER A 234 4.42 43.49 -7.60
CA SER A 234 5.67 44.24 -7.41
C SER A 234 5.94 44.56 -5.94
N PHE A 235 7.22 44.56 -5.55
CA PHE A 235 7.68 44.77 -4.18
C PHE A 235 8.57 46.01 -4.04
N THR A 236 8.58 46.58 -2.84
CA THR A 236 9.49 47.69 -2.45
C THR A 236 10.14 47.39 -1.12
N SER A 237 11.47 47.44 -1.06
CA SER A 237 12.17 47.29 0.22
C SER A 237 11.84 48.45 1.16
N THR A 238 11.34 48.13 2.35
CA THR A 238 10.90 49.07 3.39
C THR A 238 11.67 48.92 4.70
N SER A 239 12.71 48.06 4.78
CA SER A 239 13.46 47.78 6.03
C SER A 239 13.94 49.03 6.79
N ILE A 240 14.28 50.12 6.09
CA ILE A 240 14.66 51.40 6.72
C ILE A 240 13.44 52.12 7.29
N GLU A 241 12.36 52.19 6.52
CA GLU A 241 11.14 52.94 6.86
C GLU A 241 10.40 52.28 8.03
N THR A 242 10.39 50.94 8.05
CA THR A 242 9.82 50.14 9.13
C THR A 242 10.66 50.17 10.40
N GLY A 243 11.94 50.56 10.32
CA GLY A 243 12.87 50.60 11.46
C GLY A 243 13.58 49.27 11.76
N VAL A 244 13.23 48.19 11.05
CA VAL A 244 13.81 46.85 11.23
C VAL A 244 15.31 46.85 10.93
N ALA A 245 15.76 47.53 9.88
CA ALA A 245 17.17 47.59 9.48
C ALA A 245 18.10 48.09 10.61
N ALA A 246 17.61 49.02 11.44
CA ALA A 246 18.40 49.58 12.54
C ALA A 246 18.57 48.60 13.71
N ALA A 247 17.72 47.59 13.85
CA ALA A 247 17.72 46.64 14.95
C ALA A 247 18.56 45.38 14.66
N LEU A 248 18.73 44.99 13.39
CA LEU A 248 19.39 43.73 13.01
C LEU A 248 20.91 43.87 12.88
N VAL A 249 21.42 45.02 12.43
CA VAL A 249 22.85 45.19 12.14
C VAL A 249 23.68 45.37 13.42
N THR A 250 24.50 44.36 13.74
CA THR A 250 25.42 44.40 14.88
C THR A 250 26.87 44.28 14.41
N GLY A 251 27.73 45.21 14.84
CA GLY A 251 29.14 45.21 14.44
C GLY A 251 29.37 45.47 12.94
N GLY A 252 28.37 46.01 12.23
CA GLY A 252 28.42 46.27 10.79
C GLY A 252 28.05 45.07 9.91
N ARG A 253 27.38 44.06 10.48
CA ARG A 253 26.90 42.88 9.76
C ARG A 253 25.51 42.46 10.22
N ASP A 254 24.77 41.87 9.29
CA ASP A 254 23.54 41.12 9.56
C ASP A 254 23.88 39.65 9.79
N TRP A 255 23.28 39.04 10.82
CA TRP A 255 23.46 37.64 11.21
C TRP A 255 22.12 36.95 11.46
N SER A 256 21.05 37.47 10.84
CA SER A 256 19.72 36.89 10.93
C SER A 256 19.65 35.53 10.23
N PHE A 257 18.87 34.61 10.82
CA PHE A 257 18.66 33.27 10.28
C PHE A 257 17.20 32.92 10.01
N THR A 258 16.28 33.25 10.92
CA THR A 258 14.88 32.84 10.81
C THR A 258 13.96 33.97 11.27
N PRO A 259 13.15 34.56 10.37
CA PRO A 259 12.05 35.44 10.75
C PRO A 259 10.82 34.60 11.15
N ASN A 260 10.14 34.98 12.23
CA ASN A 260 8.81 34.48 12.58
C ASN A 260 7.90 35.68 12.85
N LEU A 261 6.72 35.70 12.24
CA LEU A 261 5.69 36.71 12.49
C LEU A 261 4.60 36.10 13.35
N SER A 262 4.28 36.74 14.48
CA SER A 262 3.24 36.28 15.41
C SER A 262 2.74 37.44 16.29
N ASP A 263 1.45 37.47 16.61
CA ASP A 263 0.84 38.46 17.51
C ASP A 263 1.17 38.15 18.99
N ILE A 264 2.36 38.57 19.45
CA ILE A 264 2.86 38.23 20.80
C ILE A 264 2.33 39.15 21.90
N ASP A 265 1.79 40.32 21.58
CA ASP A 265 1.20 41.23 22.56
C ASP A 265 -0.33 41.37 22.49
N GLY A 266 -0.96 40.61 21.59
CA GLY A 266 -2.40 40.40 21.55
C GLY A 266 -3.18 41.60 21.02
N ASP A 267 -2.54 42.48 20.27
CA ASP A 267 -3.15 43.65 19.65
C ASP A 267 -3.65 43.40 18.21
N GLY A 268 -3.35 42.19 17.70
CA GLY A 268 -3.77 41.68 16.40
C GLY A 268 -2.86 42.11 15.24
N ASP A 269 -1.75 42.79 15.49
CA ASP A 269 -0.71 43.08 14.52
C ASP A 269 0.43 42.04 14.65
N GLY A 270 0.91 41.48 13.54
CA GLY A 270 2.01 40.51 13.59
C GLY A 270 3.34 41.16 14.01
N ASP A 271 3.96 40.64 15.07
CA ASP A 271 5.25 41.06 15.58
C ASP A 271 6.39 40.20 15.03
N LEU A 272 7.58 40.78 14.86
CA LEU A 272 8.74 40.09 14.29
C LEU A 272 9.67 39.53 15.38
N LEU A 273 9.70 38.21 15.47
CA LEU A 273 10.68 37.42 16.21
C LEU A 273 11.81 36.99 15.26
N MET A 274 12.97 37.63 15.35
CA MET A 274 14.10 37.37 14.45
C MET A 274 15.20 36.59 15.16
N VAL A 275 15.41 35.34 14.74
CA VAL A 275 16.51 34.49 15.23
C VAL A 275 17.85 34.93 14.64
N SER A 276 18.93 34.85 15.42
CA SER A 276 20.27 35.25 14.97
C SER A 276 21.38 34.37 15.55
N ASP A 277 22.42 34.12 14.74
CA ASP A 277 23.57 33.25 15.07
C ASP A 277 24.49 33.89 16.13
N LEU A 278 25.52 34.63 15.69
CA LEU A 278 26.61 35.14 16.53
C LEU A 278 26.21 36.36 17.39
N THR A 279 24.93 36.71 17.41
CA THR A 279 24.33 37.79 18.18
C THR A 279 22.97 37.32 18.66
N ASN A 280 22.52 37.76 19.83
CA ASN A 280 21.23 37.31 20.33
C ASN A 280 20.07 37.75 19.41
N SER A 281 19.08 36.88 19.35
CA SER A 281 17.81 37.06 18.66
C SER A 281 17.08 38.35 19.08
N GLN A 282 16.18 38.85 18.24
CA GLN A 282 15.44 40.10 18.44
C GLN A 282 13.94 39.87 18.56
N VAL A 283 13.31 40.68 19.41
CA VAL A 283 11.86 40.84 19.47
C VAL A 283 11.54 42.27 19.02
N LEU A 284 10.78 42.40 17.94
CA LEU A 284 10.35 43.67 17.38
C LEU A 284 8.83 43.71 17.32
N VAL A 285 8.23 44.66 18.03
CA VAL A 285 6.77 44.82 18.06
C VAL A 285 6.31 45.76 16.97
N ASN A 286 5.29 45.36 16.22
CA ASN A 286 4.62 46.18 15.22
C ASN A 286 3.77 47.23 15.93
N ASN A 287 3.95 48.51 15.59
CA ASN A 287 3.23 49.59 16.26
C ASN A 287 1.82 49.85 15.66
N GLY A 288 1.38 49.03 14.70
CA GLY A 288 0.12 49.19 13.96
C GLY A 288 0.10 50.38 12.99
N ASP A 289 1.26 50.97 12.71
CA ASP A 289 1.43 52.10 11.79
C ASP A 289 2.47 51.83 10.67
N GLY A 290 2.77 50.56 10.43
CA GLY A 290 3.77 50.10 9.46
C GLY A 290 5.21 50.23 9.96
N THR A 291 5.44 50.47 11.26
CA THR A 291 6.78 50.54 11.85
C THR A 291 6.93 49.57 13.01
N PHE A 292 8.17 49.15 13.28
CA PHE A 292 8.52 48.21 14.33
C PHE A 292 9.40 48.88 15.41
N THR A 293 9.14 48.54 16.68
CA THR A 293 9.94 48.94 17.83
C THR A 293 10.60 47.71 18.45
N SER A 294 11.93 47.71 18.58
CA SER A 294 12.63 46.65 19.31
C SER A 294 12.26 46.68 20.81
N LYS A 295 11.67 45.58 21.30
CA LYS A 295 11.39 45.30 22.72
C LYS A 295 12.39 44.33 23.36
N THR A 296 13.42 43.89 22.63
CA THR A 296 14.40 42.89 23.09
C THR A 296 15.03 43.21 24.46
N ASP A 297 14.72 42.45 25.52
CA ASP A 297 15.48 42.46 26.78
C ASP A 297 16.67 41.51 26.69
N ARG A 298 17.89 42.05 26.59
CA ARG A 298 19.13 41.27 26.46
C ARG A 298 19.51 40.45 27.70
N ASN A 299 18.85 40.66 28.83
CA ASN A 299 19.02 39.81 30.01
C ASN A 299 18.18 38.53 29.92
N VAL A 300 17.17 38.51 29.05
CA VAL A 300 16.27 37.36 28.85
C VAL A 300 16.51 36.72 27.49
N ILE A 301 16.59 37.51 26.41
CA ILE A 301 16.85 37.02 25.05
C ILE A 301 18.37 36.95 24.83
N ASN A 302 18.91 35.76 25.11
CA ASN A 302 20.35 35.46 25.14
C ASN A 302 20.65 34.01 24.75
N ASP A 303 20.10 33.60 23.62
CA ASP A 303 20.33 32.36 22.87
C ASP A 303 21.74 32.21 22.28
N GLN A 304 22.45 33.34 22.04
CA GLN A 304 23.89 33.46 21.68
C GLN A 304 24.38 32.79 20.37
N ALA A 305 23.65 31.82 19.84
CA ALA A 305 23.93 31.05 18.64
C ALA A 305 22.62 30.49 18.05
N GLY A 306 21.59 31.33 17.94
CA GLY A 306 20.26 30.90 17.48
C GLY A 306 20.25 30.58 15.98
N MET A 307 19.56 29.51 15.57
CA MET A 307 19.37 29.17 14.15
C MET A 307 17.90 29.10 13.76
N GLY A 308 17.19 28.07 14.23
CA GLY A 308 15.76 27.89 13.99
C GLY A 308 14.91 28.32 15.17
N ALA A 309 13.60 28.34 14.93
CA ALA A 309 12.62 28.62 15.94
C ALA A 309 11.30 27.93 15.65
N ALA A 310 10.50 27.76 16.70
CA ALA A 310 9.08 27.44 16.62
C ALA A 310 8.34 28.40 17.56
N VAL A 311 7.17 28.88 17.14
CA VAL A 311 6.30 29.75 17.94
C VAL A 311 4.98 29.02 18.14
N GLY A 312 4.43 29.02 19.35
CA GLY A 312 3.21 28.29 19.69
C GLY A 312 2.83 28.54 21.16
N ASP A 313 1.53 28.53 21.46
CA ASP A 313 1.01 28.52 22.83
C ASP A 313 1.19 27.12 23.43
N TYR A 314 2.36 26.82 24.00
CA TYR A 314 2.72 25.45 24.39
C TYR A 314 2.12 25.05 25.74
N ASP A 315 1.79 26.02 26.60
CA ASP A 315 1.17 25.79 27.90
C ASP A 315 -0.33 26.14 27.96
N ASN A 316 -0.93 26.43 26.80
CA ASN A 316 -2.36 26.67 26.60
C ASN A 316 -2.87 27.84 27.46
N ASP A 317 -2.07 28.89 27.61
CA ASP A 317 -2.41 30.09 28.40
C ASP A 317 -2.98 31.24 27.55
N GLY A 318 -2.91 31.11 26.22
CA GLY A 318 -3.44 32.04 25.23
C GLY A 318 -2.44 33.07 24.70
N ASP A 319 -1.19 33.02 25.18
CA ASP A 319 -0.09 33.86 24.70
C ASP A 319 0.90 33.02 23.86
N MET A 320 1.42 33.58 22.77
CA MET A 320 2.32 32.84 21.88
C MET A 320 3.75 32.81 22.45
N ASP A 321 4.29 31.61 22.67
CA ASP A 321 5.64 31.40 23.20
C ASP A 321 6.67 31.14 22.10
N TRP A 322 7.96 31.25 22.44
CA TRP A 322 9.04 31.16 21.46
C TRP A 322 10.15 30.18 21.87
N PHE A 323 10.28 29.09 21.10
CA PHE A 323 11.41 28.18 21.17
C PHE A 323 12.47 28.55 20.13
N VAL A 324 13.75 28.56 20.54
CA VAL A 324 14.90 28.86 19.68
C VAL A 324 15.94 27.74 19.79
N THR A 325 16.33 27.15 18.66
CA THR A 325 17.40 26.16 18.61
C THR A 325 18.77 26.83 18.63
N SER A 326 19.74 26.21 19.30
CA SER A 326 21.11 26.76 19.44
C SER A 326 22.13 25.64 19.65
N ILE A 327 23.41 25.99 19.86
CA ILE A 327 24.53 25.05 19.96
C ILE A 327 24.78 24.66 21.42
N TYR A 328 24.51 23.42 21.84
CA TYR A 328 24.76 23.01 23.21
C TYR A 328 26.27 22.82 23.53
N THR A 329 26.77 23.52 24.56
CA THR A 329 28.12 23.36 25.17
C THR A 329 29.35 23.66 24.30
N LEU A 330 29.25 24.58 23.34
CA LEU A 330 30.42 25.08 22.61
C LEU A 330 31.30 25.94 23.55
N ASP A 331 32.32 25.36 24.21
CA ASP A 331 33.18 26.06 25.18
C ASP A 331 34.13 27.08 24.50
N VAL A 332 33.56 28.18 24.01
CA VAL A 332 34.26 29.30 23.38
C VAL A 332 34.19 30.51 24.30
N GLY A 333 35.11 30.58 25.26
CA GLY A 333 35.31 31.79 26.08
C GLY A 333 34.57 31.84 27.42
N GLY A 334 33.94 30.75 27.86
CA GLY A 334 33.37 30.62 29.21
C GLY A 334 31.87 30.93 29.34
N ASP A 335 31.16 31.05 28.23
CA ASP A 335 29.70 31.18 28.19
C ASP A 335 29.04 29.80 27.94
N HIS A 336 27.88 29.54 28.55
CA HIS A 336 27.09 28.31 28.40
C HIS A 336 26.05 28.50 27.30
N PHE A 337 26.05 27.61 26.30
CA PHE A 337 25.16 27.63 25.14
C PHE A 337 24.21 26.42 25.15
N GLY A 338 23.02 26.58 24.55
CA GLY A 338 21.96 25.57 24.45
C GLY A 338 20.66 26.18 23.88
N ASN A 339 19.68 25.34 23.53
CA ASN A 339 18.35 25.79 23.09
C ASN A 339 17.71 26.73 24.12
N ARG A 340 16.73 27.53 23.71
CA ARG A 340 15.97 28.42 24.59
C ARG A 340 14.47 28.23 24.43
N LEU A 341 13.74 28.18 25.55
CA LEU A 341 12.30 28.31 25.57
C LEU A 341 11.93 29.59 26.33
N TYR A 342 11.35 30.53 25.60
CA TYR A 342 10.88 31.81 26.12
C TYR A 342 9.36 31.74 26.27
N ARG A 343 8.89 31.61 27.51
CA ARG A 343 7.45 31.72 27.80
C ARG A 343 7.03 33.18 27.76
N ASN A 344 5.98 33.50 27.04
CA ASN A 344 5.38 34.83 27.01
C ASN A 344 4.48 34.99 28.25
N ASP A 345 4.79 35.94 29.14
CA ASP A 345 3.96 36.24 30.31
C ASP A 345 2.87 37.30 29.98
N GLY A 346 2.57 37.49 28.68
CA GLY A 346 1.65 38.48 28.11
C GLY A 346 2.31 39.79 27.68
N ASP A 347 1.63 40.56 26.81
CA ASP A 347 2.08 41.85 26.25
C ASP A 347 3.47 41.79 25.53
N GLY A 348 3.88 40.60 25.06
CA GLY A 348 5.18 40.34 24.44
C GLY A 348 6.35 40.36 25.44
N VAL A 349 6.10 40.10 26.73
CA VAL A 349 7.11 40.06 27.80
C VAL A 349 7.52 38.63 28.09
N PHE A 350 8.73 38.27 27.70
CA PHE A 350 9.23 36.90 27.85
C PHE A 350 9.94 36.62 29.19
N THR A 351 9.84 35.37 29.64
CA THR A 351 10.68 34.73 30.65
C THR A 351 11.41 33.53 30.06
N ASP A 352 12.72 33.43 30.28
CA ASP A 352 13.50 32.22 29.92
C ASP A 352 13.21 31.09 30.92
N VAL A 353 12.48 30.06 30.46
CA VAL A 353 12.09 28.88 31.24
C VAL A 353 12.90 27.63 30.87
N THR A 354 13.94 27.77 30.04
CA THR A 354 14.70 26.67 29.44
C THR A 354 15.12 25.56 30.42
N THR A 355 15.69 25.94 31.58
CA THR A 355 16.15 24.96 32.58
C THR A 355 14.98 24.29 33.30
N GLU A 356 13.85 24.99 33.48
CA GLU A 356 12.64 24.43 34.08
C GLU A 356 11.95 23.44 33.13
N SER A 357 11.89 23.79 31.84
CA SER A 357 11.27 22.98 30.79
C SER A 357 12.11 21.80 30.30
N GLN A 358 13.42 21.78 30.61
CA GLN A 358 14.37 20.69 30.31
C GLN A 358 14.73 20.52 28.83
N VAL A 359 14.68 21.61 28.06
CA VAL A 359 14.95 21.59 26.61
C VAL A 359 16.37 22.06 26.22
N GLU A 360 17.22 22.41 27.20
CA GLU A 360 18.53 23.05 27.00
C GLU A 360 19.50 22.22 26.12
N ASP A 361 19.54 20.90 26.30
CA ASP A 361 20.46 19.98 25.60
C ASP A 361 19.92 19.57 24.23
N GLY A 362 20.03 20.51 23.28
CA GLY A 362 19.62 20.29 21.89
C GLY A 362 20.64 19.56 21.03
N GLY A 363 21.92 19.54 21.39
CA GLY A 363 22.98 19.28 20.40
C GLY A 363 23.28 20.54 19.56
N TRP A 364 23.58 20.40 18.27
CA TRP A 364 23.67 21.53 17.34
C TRP A 364 22.40 21.67 16.51
N GLY A 365 21.40 22.38 17.06
CA GLY A 365 20.04 22.45 16.51
C GLY A 365 19.87 23.39 15.33
N TRP A 366 18.93 23.06 14.44
CA TRP A 366 18.55 23.83 13.25
C TRP A 366 17.01 23.99 13.18
N GLY A 367 16.36 23.53 12.11
CA GLY A 367 14.90 23.57 11.96
C GLY A 367 14.16 22.83 13.08
N SER A 368 13.00 23.37 13.46
CA SER A 368 12.18 22.89 14.57
C SER A 368 10.69 23.11 14.30
N CYS A 369 9.84 22.26 14.87
CA CYS A 369 8.39 22.45 14.86
C CYS A 369 7.78 22.26 16.24
N PHE A 370 6.71 23.01 16.52
CA PHE A 370 5.73 22.69 17.55
C PHE A 370 4.59 21.92 16.88
N ALA A 371 4.24 20.75 17.41
CA ALA A 371 3.08 19.97 16.97
C ALA A 371 2.62 19.06 18.12
N ASP A 372 1.35 18.65 18.09
CA ASP A 372 0.77 17.71 19.05
C ASP A 372 0.77 16.33 18.40
N PHE A 373 1.79 15.51 18.68
CA PHE A 373 2.04 14.27 17.94
C PHE A 373 1.25 13.07 18.47
N ASP A 374 0.68 13.17 19.66
CA ASP A 374 -0.16 12.12 20.28
C ASP A 374 -1.62 12.57 20.47
N ASN A 375 -1.97 13.73 19.90
CA ASN A 375 -3.29 14.32 19.91
C ASN A 375 -3.85 14.56 21.32
N ASP A 376 -2.98 14.78 22.32
CA ASP A 376 -3.37 14.88 23.73
C ASP A 376 -3.82 16.27 24.18
N GLY A 377 -3.65 17.29 23.33
CA GLY A 377 -3.98 18.69 23.56
C GLY A 377 -2.78 19.58 23.88
N HIS A 378 -1.57 19.02 23.99
CA HIS A 378 -0.35 19.75 24.34
C HIS A 378 0.69 19.71 23.21
N LEU A 379 1.31 20.85 22.92
CA LEU A 379 2.37 20.92 21.91
C LEU A 379 3.67 20.29 22.41
N ASP A 380 4.23 19.39 21.61
CA ASP A 380 5.58 18.85 21.70
C ASP A 380 6.57 19.65 20.85
N ILE A 381 7.87 19.39 21.04
CA ILE A 381 8.93 20.01 20.23
C ILE A 381 9.75 18.95 19.51
N PHE A 382 9.79 19.03 18.19
CA PHE A 382 10.76 18.30 17.37
C PHE A 382 11.78 19.26 16.77
N HIS A 383 13.05 18.86 16.71
CA HIS A 383 14.06 19.61 15.95
C HIS A 383 15.18 18.74 15.37
N VAL A 384 15.78 19.23 14.28
CA VAL A 384 16.87 18.56 13.57
C VAL A 384 18.24 19.06 14.00
N ASN A 385 19.26 18.22 13.84
CA ASN A 385 20.60 18.46 14.38
C ASN A 385 21.73 18.19 13.38
N GLY A 386 22.95 18.65 13.72
CA GLY A 386 24.19 18.12 13.18
C GLY A 386 25.13 19.16 12.54
N TRP A 387 26.43 18.93 12.67
CA TRP A 387 27.47 19.72 12.02
C TRP A 387 28.74 18.92 11.67
N HIS A 388 29.34 19.19 10.51
CA HIS A 388 30.45 18.42 9.92
C HIS A 388 31.84 18.62 10.58
N TYR A 389 31.96 19.29 11.72
CA TYR A 389 33.27 19.63 12.30
C TYR A 389 33.33 19.44 13.81
N GLU A 390 34.45 18.89 14.29
CA GLU A 390 34.75 18.75 15.72
C GLU A 390 35.29 20.08 16.30
N LEU A 391 34.47 20.78 17.07
CA LEU A 391 34.90 21.85 17.97
C LEU A 391 34.71 21.37 19.41
N ASN A 392 35.70 20.66 19.97
CA ASN A 392 35.70 20.11 21.33
C ASN A 392 34.58 19.09 21.68
N LYS A 393 33.57 18.90 20.81
CA LYS A 393 32.50 17.88 20.81
C LYS A 393 32.32 17.38 19.37
N ASP A 394 31.92 16.12 19.22
CA ASP A 394 31.61 15.51 17.91
C ASP A 394 30.13 15.70 17.58
N PHE A 395 29.84 16.68 16.73
CA PHE A 395 28.48 17.01 16.28
C PHE A 395 28.07 16.25 15.01
N THR A 396 28.91 15.34 14.50
CA THR A 396 28.58 14.53 13.32
C THR A 396 27.65 13.35 13.63
N ILE A 397 27.48 13.07 14.93
CA ILE A 397 26.66 11.97 15.47
C ILE A 397 25.46 12.48 16.29
N ASP A 398 25.23 13.79 16.29
CA ASP A 398 24.10 14.38 17.02
C ASP A 398 22.79 13.93 16.37
N GLN A 399 21.99 13.20 17.14
CA GLN A 399 20.66 12.79 16.75
C GLN A 399 19.69 13.97 16.79
N VAL A 400 18.62 13.92 16.01
CA VAL A 400 17.41 14.75 16.22
C VAL A 400 16.94 14.72 17.69
N ARG A 401 16.14 15.70 18.13
CA ARG A 401 15.45 15.62 19.44
C ARG A 401 13.95 15.67 19.26
N PHE A 402 13.28 14.95 20.15
CA PHE A 402 11.84 14.97 20.33
C PHE A 402 11.56 15.18 21.81
N PHE A 403 11.15 16.40 22.17
CA PHE A 403 10.79 16.78 23.53
C PHE A 403 9.26 16.63 23.66
N HIS A 404 8.83 15.51 24.23
CA HIS A 404 7.42 15.19 24.50
C HIS A 404 6.92 15.94 25.75
N SER A 405 5.80 16.63 25.63
CA SER A 405 5.20 17.45 26.68
C SER A 405 4.58 16.58 27.77
N ARG A 406 4.68 17.04 29.02
CA ARG A 406 3.96 16.44 30.15
C ARG A 406 2.67 17.20 30.51
N GLY A 407 2.26 18.16 29.68
CA GLY A 407 1.09 19.04 29.92
C GLY A 407 1.26 20.01 31.10
N ASN A 408 2.50 20.23 31.56
CA ASN A 408 2.79 21.14 32.68
C ASN A 408 4.00 22.07 32.42
N GLY A 409 4.37 22.22 31.15
CA GLY A 409 5.51 22.99 30.67
C GLY A 409 6.88 22.35 30.90
N ILE A 410 6.92 21.09 31.31
CA ILE A 410 8.14 20.27 31.37
C ILE A 410 8.09 19.22 30.26
N PHE A 411 9.21 19.01 29.59
CA PHE A 411 9.35 18.05 28.51
C PHE A 411 10.26 16.87 28.87
N ASP A 412 10.03 15.75 28.21
CA ASP A 412 10.91 14.57 28.18
C ASP A 412 11.55 14.43 26.80
N GLU A 413 12.87 14.37 26.73
CA GLU A 413 13.55 13.98 25.48
C GLU A 413 13.36 12.47 25.24
N ARG A 414 12.73 12.09 24.13
CA ARG A 414 12.31 10.72 23.82
C ARG A 414 12.58 10.28 22.38
N ALA A 415 13.42 10.99 21.61
CA ALA A 415 13.59 10.68 20.18
C ALA A 415 13.94 9.21 19.92
N GLU A 416 14.89 8.63 20.66
CA GLU A 416 15.26 7.22 20.50
C GLU A 416 14.15 6.25 20.95
N GLU A 417 13.37 6.60 21.97
CA GLU A 417 12.26 5.76 22.49
C GLU A 417 11.15 5.61 21.45
N VAL A 418 10.84 6.67 20.71
CA VAL A 418 9.72 6.70 19.75
C VAL A 418 10.13 6.38 18.31
N GLY A 419 11.40 6.06 18.05
CA GLY A 419 11.89 5.64 16.72
C GLY A 419 12.57 6.74 15.87
N LEU A 420 12.68 7.97 16.39
CA LEU A 420 13.32 9.11 15.72
C LEU A 420 14.85 9.09 15.93
N VAL A 421 15.53 8.23 15.16
CA VAL A 421 16.97 7.94 15.34
C VAL A 421 17.91 8.62 14.33
N ASN A 422 17.41 9.55 13.52
CA ASN A 422 18.23 10.21 12.49
C ASN A 422 19.40 11.01 13.09
N LYS A 423 20.60 10.80 12.55
CA LYS A 423 21.88 11.47 12.93
C LYS A 423 22.55 12.15 11.74
N SER A 424 21.80 12.35 10.66
CA SER A 424 22.25 12.97 9.43
C SER A 424 22.41 14.48 9.64
N GLN A 425 22.71 15.24 8.58
CA GLN A 425 23.05 16.67 8.73
C GLN A 425 21.83 17.56 8.45
N GLY A 426 20.85 17.50 9.36
CA GLY A 426 19.54 18.12 9.20
C GLY A 426 19.58 19.64 9.14
N ARG A 427 18.75 20.24 8.29
CA ARG A 427 18.57 21.70 8.15
C ARG A 427 17.12 22.10 8.29
N GLY A 428 16.26 21.65 7.37
CA GLY A 428 14.83 21.96 7.36
C GLY A 428 13.97 20.79 7.87
N VAL A 429 12.76 21.10 8.30
CA VAL A 429 11.75 20.13 8.71
C VAL A 429 10.36 20.63 8.34
N ALA A 430 9.51 19.73 7.84
CA ALA A 430 8.08 19.94 7.69
C ALA A 430 7.33 18.93 8.60
N CYS A 431 6.39 19.42 9.39
CA CYS A 431 5.51 18.61 10.24
C CYS A 431 4.06 18.81 9.78
N PHE A 432 3.42 17.75 9.30
CA PHE A 432 2.08 17.77 8.67
C PHE A 432 1.45 16.37 8.67
N ASP A 433 0.14 16.27 8.48
CA ASP A 433 -0.60 15.01 8.34
C ASP A 433 -0.67 14.62 6.85
N ALA A 434 0.13 13.64 6.43
CA ALA A 434 0.32 13.34 5.00
C ALA A 434 -0.83 12.52 4.40
N GLU A 435 -1.43 11.61 5.17
CA GLU A 435 -2.53 10.73 4.77
C GLU A 435 -3.91 11.19 5.27
N ARG A 436 -3.98 12.37 5.89
CA ARG A 436 -5.19 12.98 6.46
C ARG A 436 -5.85 12.11 7.55
N ASP A 437 -5.06 11.33 8.28
CA ASP A 437 -5.54 10.40 9.31
C ASP A 437 -5.56 10.99 10.73
N GLY A 438 -4.97 12.18 10.89
CA GLY A 438 -4.91 12.96 12.11
C GLY A 438 -3.62 12.86 12.90
N ASP A 439 -2.68 12.02 12.49
CA ASP A 439 -1.39 11.90 13.14
C ASP A 439 -0.34 12.74 12.38
N ILE A 440 0.35 13.65 13.09
CA ILE A 440 1.32 14.53 12.46
C ILE A 440 2.61 13.78 12.15
N ASP A 441 3.01 13.78 10.89
CA ASP A 441 4.25 13.20 10.39
C ASP A 441 5.42 14.18 10.38
N ILE A 442 6.61 13.68 10.04
CA ILE A 442 7.85 14.47 9.97
C ILE A 442 8.63 14.14 8.68
N VAL A 443 8.90 15.16 7.88
CA VAL A 443 9.89 15.09 6.78
C VAL A 443 11.09 15.99 7.09
N ILE A 444 12.29 15.39 7.04
CA ILE A 444 13.56 16.06 7.32
C ILE A 444 14.33 16.27 6.01
N VAL A 445 14.90 17.47 5.84
CA VAL A 445 15.92 17.75 4.82
C VAL A 445 17.31 17.78 5.44
N ASN A 446 18.19 16.91 4.97
CA ASN A 446 19.59 16.82 5.38
C ASN A 446 20.56 17.29 4.29
N ASN A 447 21.63 17.96 4.68
CA ASN A 447 22.78 18.25 3.80
C ASN A 447 23.77 17.06 3.77
N SER A 448 23.26 15.87 3.47
CA SER A 448 24.01 14.61 3.33
C SER A 448 23.36 13.72 2.28
N SER A 449 23.97 12.57 1.95
CA SER A 449 23.42 11.62 0.97
C SER A 449 22.04 11.07 1.39
N ASP A 450 21.81 10.92 2.70
CA ASP A 450 20.50 10.61 3.30
C ASP A 450 19.63 11.87 3.31
N HIS A 451 19.26 12.38 2.14
CA HIS A 451 18.78 13.75 1.96
C HIS A 451 17.39 13.99 2.54
N LEU A 452 16.39 13.25 2.06
CA LEU A 452 15.03 13.29 2.57
C LEU A 452 14.81 12.09 3.48
N VAL A 453 14.26 12.35 4.66
CA VAL A 453 13.90 11.30 5.62
C VAL A 453 12.49 11.54 6.09
N TYR A 454 11.61 10.63 5.74
CA TYR A 454 10.20 10.65 6.12
C TYR A 454 9.93 9.68 7.28
N TYR A 455 9.36 10.20 8.35
CA TYR A 455 8.88 9.47 9.49
C TYR A 455 7.36 9.62 9.54
N ARG A 456 6.65 8.50 9.31
CA ARG A 456 5.22 8.40 9.53
C ARG A 456 4.91 8.16 11.00
N ASN A 457 3.92 8.84 11.54
CA ASN A 457 3.47 8.74 12.90
C ASN A 457 2.40 7.64 13.03
N ASP A 458 2.80 6.46 13.49
CA ASP A 458 1.90 5.31 13.69
C ASP A 458 1.36 5.25 15.13
N THR A 459 0.95 6.39 15.68
CA THR A 459 0.60 6.49 17.11
C THR A 459 -0.76 5.89 17.42
N ASP A 460 -0.78 4.73 18.07
CA ASP A 460 -2.02 3.99 18.38
C ASP A 460 -2.69 4.53 19.66
N THR A 461 -3.45 5.62 19.53
CA THR A 461 -4.23 6.21 20.62
C THR A 461 -5.72 6.29 20.30
N THR A 462 -6.55 6.54 21.33
CA THR A 462 -7.97 6.87 21.13
C THR A 462 -8.23 8.37 21.12
N ASN A 463 -7.16 9.16 21.06
CA ASN A 463 -7.25 10.60 20.95
C ASN A 463 -7.82 10.97 19.59
N ARG A 464 -8.26 12.21 19.46
CA ARG A 464 -9.00 12.74 18.34
C ARG A 464 -8.35 14.03 17.90
N TYR A 465 -8.57 14.42 16.67
CA TYR A 465 -7.95 15.62 16.12
C TYR A 465 -8.97 16.55 15.47
N LEU A 466 -8.52 17.74 15.11
CA LEU A 466 -9.19 18.64 14.19
C LEU A 466 -8.14 19.43 13.42
N GLY A 467 -8.05 19.19 12.10
CA GLY A 467 -7.33 20.05 11.17
C GLY A 467 -8.21 21.23 10.78
N ILE A 468 -7.65 22.43 10.62
CA ILE A 468 -8.39 23.62 10.21
C ILE A 468 -7.62 24.39 9.14
N GLU A 469 -8.28 24.58 8.01
CA GLU A 469 -7.90 25.49 6.93
C GLU A 469 -8.80 26.72 6.95
N LEU A 470 -8.28 27.85 6.46
CA LEU A 470 -9.00 29.11 6.44
C LEU A 470 -9.20 29.61 5.00
N ASP A 471 -10.38 30.17 4.76
CA ASP A 471 -10.80 30.74 3.47
C ASP A 471 -11.36 32.16 3.70
N ALA A 472 -10.48 33.16 3.64
CA ALA A 472 -10.82 34.56 3.85
C ALA A 472 -11.33 35.23 2.57
N ASP A 473 -12.20 36.23 2.73
CA ASP A 473 -12.54 37.11 1.62
C ASP A 473 -11.40 38.13 1.41
N GLY A 474 -10.93 38.32 0.18
CA GLY A 474 -9.98 39.38 -0.17
C GLY A 474 -8.69 38.86 -0.77
N THR A 475 -7.57 39.51 -0.43
CA THR A 475 -6.23 39.31 -1.02
C THR A 475 -5.24 38.56 -0.10
N ASN A 476 -5.74 38.03 1.02
CA ASN A 476 -5.05 37.10 1.92
C ASN A 476 -6.00 35.90 2.18
N PRO A 477 -6.33 35.11 1.15
CA PRO A 477 -7.40 34.09 1.24
C PRO A 477 -7.05 32.95 2.19
N GLN A 478 -5.77 32.63 2.39
CA GLN A 478 -5.39 31.64 3.40
C GLN A 478 -5.53 32.20 4.82
N GLY A 479 -5.77 33.49 5.03
CA GLY A 479 -5.98 34.07 6.36
C GLY A 479 -4.70 34.08 7.22
N ILE A 480 -3.52 34.27 6.61
CA ILE A 480 -2.25 34.36 7.33
C ILE A 480 -2.32 35.48 8.38
N GLY A 481 -1.92 35.17 9.61
CA GLY A 481 -2.09 36.02 10.80
C GLY A 481 -3.40 35.81 11.57
N ALA A 482 -4.30 34.95 11.08
CA ALA A 482 -5.50 34.60 11.83
C ALA A 482 -5.17 33.79 13.09
N ARG A 483 -5.87 34.09 14.17
CA ARG A 483 -5.79 33.37 15.44
C ARG A 483 -7.00 32.44 15.56
N VAL A 484 -6.73 31.15 15.65
CA VAL A 484 -7.75 30.11 15.78
C VAL A 484 -7.73 29.61 17.22
N THR A 485 -8.88 29.62 17.88
CA THR A 485 -9.06 29.06 19.22
C THR A 485 -10.03 27.89 19.16
N VAL A 486 -9.57 26.72 19.61
CA VAL A 486 -10.39 25.52 19.73
C VAL A 486 -10.65 25.26 21.21
N ASN A 487 -11.93 25.15 21.57
CA ASN A 487 -12.39 24.95 22.93
C ASN A 487 -13.05 23.58 23.07
N THR A 488 -12.54 22.75 23.96
CA THR A 488 -13.22 21.52 24.39
C THR A 488 -13.80 21.72 25.79
N ALA A 489 -14.39 20.65 26.36
CA ALA A 489 -14.82 20.69 27.76
C ALA A 489 -13.64 20.68 28.75
N GLN A 490 -12.44 20.32 28.30
CA GLN A 490 -11.27 20.07 29.15
C GLN A 490 -10.26 21.23 29.07
N GLU A 491 -10.13 21.85 27.90
CA GLU A 491 -9.08 22.83 27.62
C GLU A 491 -9.47 23.81 26.50
N SER A 492 -8.65 24.85 26.35
CA SER A 492 -8.70 25.82 25.26
C SER A 492 -7.30 25.89 24.66
N GLN A 493 -7.20 25.75 23.35
CA GLN A 493 -5.94 25.78 22.63
C GLN A 493 -5.99 26.91 21.62
N LEU A 494 -4.88 27.66 21.50
CA LEU A 494 -4.70 28.70 20.49
C LEU A 494 -3.63 28.28 19.48
N ARG A 495 -3.91 28.47 18.19
CA ARG A 495 -2.89 28.42 17.13
C ARG A 495 -3.02 29.66 16.26
N GLU A 496 -1.89 30.09 15.70
CA GLU A 496 -1.83 31.19 14.74
C GLU A 496 -1.35 30.65 13.40
N LEU A 497 -2.09 30.97 12.34
CA LEU A 497 -1.76 30.57 10.99
C LEU A 497 -0.64 31.46 10.43
N ARG A 498 0.45 30.85 9.95
CA ARG A 498 1.68 31.56 9.55
C ARG A 498 2.28 30.96 8.29
N ALA A 499 2.77 31.81 7.40
CA ALA A 499 3.53 31.42 6.21
C ALA A 499 5.04 31.66 6.45
N GLY A 500 5.80 30.57 6.57
CA GLY A 500 7.18 30.58 7.04
C GLY A 500 7.24 30.35 8.55
N SER A 501 7.61 29.11 8.93
CA SER A 501 7.44 28.63 10.31
C SER A 501 8.75 28.38 11.05
N ASN A 502 9.84 28.04 10.36
CA ASN A 502 11.13 27.75 11.00
C ASN A 502 12.34 27.91 10.06
N TYR A 503 13.52 27.41 10.47
CA TYR A 503 14.77 27.52 9.72
C TYR A 503 14.68 26.85 8.36
N VAL A 504 14.88 27.64 7.30
CA VAL A 504 14.82 27.20 5.89
C VAL A 504 13.59 26.35 5.53
N SER A 505 12.51 26.44 6.30
CA SER A 505 11.36 25.58 6.08
C SER A 505 10.02 26.13 6.55
N GLN A 506 8.98 25.59 5.93
CA GLN A 506 7.59 25.94 6.13
C GLN A 506 6.74 24.67 6.34
N ASN A 507 5.97 24.66 7.42
CA ASN A 507 4.82 23.78 7.63
C ASN A 507 3.62 24.24 6.78
N PRO A 508 2.63 23.39 6.49
CA PRO A 508 1.50 23.75 5.62
C PRO A 508 0.68 24.91 6.17
N LEU A 509 -0.09 25.57 5.28
CA LEU A 509 -0.98 26.69 5.60
C LEU A 509 -2.31 26.20 6.19
N GLU A 510 -2.21 25.36 7.21
CA GLU A 510 -3.31 24.84 8.02
C GLU A 510 -2.86 24.72 9.49
N VAL A 511 -3.80 24.58 10.42
CA VAL A 511 -3.49 24.37 11.85
C VAL A 511 -4.11 23.09 12.38
N HIS A 512 -3.34 22.36 13.19
CA HIS A 512 -3.72 21.09 13.80
C HIS A 512 -3.99 21.23 15.30
N TYR A 513 -4.97 20.47 15.79
CA TYR A 513 -5.34 20.37 17.20
C TYR A 513 -5.56 18.92 17.61
N GLY A 514 -4.80 18.44 18.59
CA GLY A 514 -5.21 17.28 19.37
C GLY A 514 -6.34 17.64 20.31
N LEU A 515 -7.36 16.79 20.41
CA LEU A 515 -8.58 17.04 21.20
C LEU A 515 -8.70 16.05 22.37
N GLY A 516 -7.68 15.22 22.59
CA GLY A 516 -7.76 14.06 23.47
C GLY A 516 -9.00 13.23 23.13
N ASN A 517 -9.85 12.97 24.12
CA ASN A 517 -11.06 12.17 23.90
C ASN A 517 -12.32 12.98 23.50
N ALA A 518 -12.19 14.27 23.22
CA ALA A 518 -13.34 15.14 22.94
C ALA A 518 -13.92 14.90 21.54
N ARG A 519 -15.20 14.55 21.46
CA ARG A 519 -15.90 14.28 20.18
C ARG A 519 -16.33 15.54 19.43
N PHE A 520 -16.38 16.67 20.13
CA PHE A 520 -16.81 17.94 19.59
C PHE A 520 -16.01 19.08 20.23
N ALA A 521 -15.75 20.12 19.45
CA ALA A 521 -15.13 21.35 19.90
C ALA A 521 -15.88 22.59 19.39
N ASP A 522 -15.73 23.71 20.09
CA ASP A 522 -16.15 25.02 19.60
C ASP A 522 -14.93 25.71 18.98
N VAL A 523 -15.05 26.19 17.75
CA VAL A 523 -13.97 26.86 17.01
C VAL A 523 -14.28 28.36 16.92
N VAL A 524 -13.29 29.18 17.25
CA VAL A 524 -13.33 30.64 17.08
C VAL A 524 -12.17 31.03 16.19
N VAL A 525 -12.45 31.73 15.10
CA VAL A 525 -11.41 32.29 14.22
C VAL A 525 -11.48 33.80 14.32
N ASP A 526 -10.42 34.42 14.83
CA ASP A 526 -10.22 35.87 14.81
C ASP A 526 -9.31 36.20 13.62
N TRP A 527 -9.88 36.90 12.64
CA TRP A 527 -9.25 37.19 11.35
C TRP A 527 -8.36 38.45 11.42
N PRO A 528 -7.35 38.57 10.54
CA PRO A 528 -6.48 39.76 10.50
C PRO A 528 -7.22 41.09 10.29
N ASP A 529 -8.38 41.07 9.60
CA ASP A 529 -9.20 42.27 9.39
C ASP A 529 -10.04 42.70 10.62
N GLY A 530 -9.94 41.93 11.72
CA GLY A 530 -10.65 42.14 12.97
C GLY A 530 -12.07 41.56 13.03
N THR A 531 -12.50 40.81 12.01
CA THR A 531 -13.75 40.02 12.06
C THR A 531 -13.54 38.71 12.83
N THR A 532 -14.65 38.09 13.24
CA THR A 532 -14.60 36.81 13.98
C THR A 532 -15.66 35.84 13.45
N ASN A 533 -15.28 34.59 13.20
CA ASN A 533 -16.22 33.47 13.01
C ASN A 533 -16.32 32.63 14.29
N ARG A 534 -17.52 32.10 14.58
CA ARG A 534 -17.74 31.20 15.74
C ARG A 534 -18.54 29.98 15.34
N LEU A 535 -17.90 28.82 15.33
CA LEU A 535 -18.52 27.54 15.06
C LEU A 535 -18.69 26.79 16.38
N ARG A 536 -19.81 26.08 16.52
CA ARG A 536 -20.13 25.35 17.75
C ARG A 536 -20.36 23.89 17.47
N ALA A 537 -19.91 23.04 18.41
CA ALA A 537 -20.04 21.59 18.32
C ALA A 537 -19.57 21.03 16.96
N VAL A 538 -18.44 21.53 16.47
CA VAL A 538 -17.71 20.96 15.34
C VAL A 538 -17.29 19.55 15.72
N ALA A 539 -17.56 18.56 14.88
CA ALA A 539 -17.14 17.18 15.15
C ALA A 539 -15.61 17.06 15.07
N ALA A 540 -15.04 16.17 15.87
CA ALA A 540 -13.63 15.80 15.74
C ALA A 540 -13.41 14.88 14.52
N ASP A 541 -12.14 14.55 14.27
CA ASP A 541 -11.64 13.59 13.28
C ASP A 541 -11.92 14.03 11.84
N GLN A 542 -11.59 15.28 11.53
CA GLN A 542 -11.75 15.86 10.18
C GLN A 542 -10.80 17.04 9.95
N LEU A 543 -10.59 17.36 8.67
CA LEU A 543 -10.13 18.66 8.20
C LEU A 543 -11.35 19.60 7.99
N LEU A 544 -11.29 20.80 8.55
CA LEU A 544 -12.35 21.79 8.48
C LEU A 544 -11.87 23.07 7.78
N THR A 545 -12.45 23.39 6.63
CA THR A 545 -12.30 24.72 6.03
C THR A 545 -13.28 25.72 6.67
N VAL A 546 -12.77 26.83 7.22
CA VAL A 546 -13.58 27.91 7.79
C VAL A 546 -13.54 29.13 6.87
N SER A 547 -14.67 29.43 6.22
CA SER A 547 -14.78 30.66 5.41
C SER A 547 -15.17 31.89 6.23
N GLN A 548 -14.50 33.02 5.99
CA GLN A 548 -14.75 34.29 6.68
C GLN A 548 -16.19 34.81 6.48
N GLY A 549 -16.79 35.38 7.52
CA GLY A 549 -18.10 36.06 7.46
C GLY A 549 -19.33 35.14 7.27
N ARG A 550 -19.12 33.84 7.08
CA ARG A 550 -20.17 32.81 7.00
C ARG A 550 -20.31 32.12 8.36
N ASP A 551 -21.28 32.54 9.17
CA ASP A 551 -21.79 31.69 10.26
C ASP A 551 -22.38 30.42 9.61
N VAL A 552 -21.79 29.26 9.87
CA VAL A 552 -22.14 28.03 9.16
C VAL A 552 -23.59 27.61 9.50
N VAL A 553 -24.44 27.65 8.46
CA VAL A 553 -25.71 26.93 8.36
C VAL A 553 -25.40 25.43 8.16
N LEU A 554 -26.36 24.54 8.34
CA LEU A 554 -26.18 23.08 8.35
C LEU A 554 -25.31 22.56 7.18
N ARG A 555 -24.26 21.78 7.47
CA ARG A 555 -23.31 21.24 6.47
C ARG A 555 -23.87 19.95 5.86
N LEU A 556 -23.85 19.88 4.54
CA LEU A 556 -23.98 18.66 3.74
C LEU A 556 -22.59 18.26 3.24
N ASN A 557 -22.15 17.06 3.58
CA ASN A 557 -20.95 16.43 3.02
C ASN A 557 -21.41 15.25 2.15
N ILE A 558 -20.86 15.04 0.95
CA ILE A 558 -21.18 13.94 0.05
C ILE A 558 -19.92 13.15 -0.22
N VAL A 559 -19.94 11.91 0.23
CA VAL A 559 -18.89 10.93 -0.02
C VAL A 559 -19.20 10.23 -1.34
N GLN A 560 -18.22 10.24 -2.25
CA GLN A 560 -18.26 9.61 -3.58
C GLN A 560 -19.35 10.18 -4.51
N GLY A 561 -19.50 11.50 -4.51
CA GLY A 561 -20.39 12.22 -5.43
C GLY A 561 -20.28 13.75 -5.29
N ASP A 562 -21.06 14.45 -6.10
CA ASP A 562 -21.12 15.90 -6.18
C ASP A 562 -22.35 16.44 -5.44
N GLY A 563 -22.21 17.62 -4.81
CA GLY A 563 -23.32 18.36 -4.16
C GLY A 563 -23.07 18.84 -2.72
N ASP A 564 -21.82 18.77 -2.24
CA ASP A 564 -21.39 19.29 -0.93
C ASP A 564 -21.70 20.77 -0.72
N GLY A 565 -21.84 21.18 0.53
CA GLY A 565 -21.95 22.59 0.86
C GLY A 565 -22.71 22.89 2.13
N ILE A 566 -23.02 24.16 2.30
CA ILE A 566 -23.73 24.70 3.46
C ILE A 566 -25.12 25.12 3.03
N TYR A 567 -26.15 24.58 3.69
CA TYR A 567 -27.55 24.69 3.26
C TYR A 567 -28.47 25.01 4.44
N ALA A 568 -29.60 25.66 4.17
CA ALA A 568 -30.66 25.82 5.14
C ALA A 568 -31.49 24.55 5.30
N GLU A 569 -32.08 24.35 6.48
CA GLU A 569 -33.07 23.28 6.69
C GLU A 569 -34.19 23.39 5.64
N GLY A 570 -34.43 22.31 4.90
CA GLY A 570 -35.45 22.22 3.86
C GLY A 570 -35.01 22.60 2.44
N ASP A 571 -33.75 22.99 2.23
CA ASP A 571 -33.21 23.20 0.88
C ASP A 571 -33.23 21.89 0.06
N GLU A 572 -33.55 21.97 -1.23
CA GLU A 572 -33.47 20.85 -2.17
C GLU A 572 -32.19 20.97 -3.00
N ILE A 573 -31.36 19.94 -2.96
CA ILE A 573 -29.99 19.94 -3.45
C ILE A 573 -29.85 18.84 -4.50
N ALA A 574 -29.37 19.18 -5.68
CA ALA A 574 -29.06 18.19 -6.71
C ALA A 574 -27.75 17.51 -6.36
N ILE A 575 -27.77 16.18 -6.32
CA ILE A 575 -26.60 15.36 -6.02
C ILE A 575 -26.40 14.33 -7.12
N GLU A 576 -25.14 14.02 -7.41
CA GLU A 576 -24.75 13.06 -8.44
C GLU A 576 -23.65 12.14 -7.93
N ALA A 577 -23.80 10.84 -8.12
CA ALA A 577 -22.82 9.85 -7.68
C ALA A 577 -21.64 9.85 -8.65
N ALA A 578 -20.42 9.71 -8.11
CA ALA A 578 -19.22 9.55 -8.92
C ALA A 578 -19.33 8.33 -9.85
N ALA A 579 -18.52 8.33 -10.91
CA ALA A 579 -18.43 7.17 -11.78
C ALA A 579 -17.91 5.96 -10.98
N PRO A 580 -18.55 4.79 -11.06
CA PRO A 580 -18.07 3.61 -10.36
C PRO A 580 -16.74 3.16 -10.94
N ILE A 581 -15.86 2.65 -10.07
CA ILE A 581 -14.67 1.91 -10.49
C ILE A 581 -15.06 0.62 -11.25
N ARG A 582 -14.12 0.05 -12.01
CA ARG A 582 -14.36 -1.15 -12.83
C ARG A 582 -15.02 -2.28 -12.01
N ASN A 583 -16.03 -2.93 -12.59
CA ASN A 583 -16.83 -4.01 -11.99
C ASN A 583 -17.68 -3.63 -10.77
N TYR A 584 -17.85 -2.34 -10.48
CA TYR A 584 -18.82 -1.85 -9.50
C TYR A 584 -19.98 -1.13 -10.18
N HIS A 585 -21.12 -1.14 -9.51
CA HIS A 585 -22.32 -0.43 -9.92
C HIS A 585 -22.84 0.43 -8.79
N PHE A 586 -23.28 1.65 -9.12
CA PHE A 586 -24.02 2.48 -8.16
C PHE A 586 -25.22 1.70 -7.62
N SER A 587 -25.34 1.69 -6.29
CA SER A 587 -26.37 0.98 -5.57
C SER A 587 -27.43 1.96 -5.08
N HIS A 588 -27.08 2.81 -4.12
CA HIS A 588 -28.04 3.75 -3.53
C HIS A 588 -27.34 4.81 -2.69
N TRP A 589 -28.07 5.89 -2.44
CA TRP A 589 -27.67 6.90 -1.46
C TRP A 589 -28.09 6.53 -0.03
N THR A 590 -27.21 6.78 0.93
CA THR A 590 -27.50 6.79 2.38
C THR A 590 -27.22 8.17 2.97
N SER A 591 -27.82 8.47 4.12
CA SER A 591 -27.64 9.74 4.84
C SER A 591 -27.34 9.44 6.31
N THR A 592 -26.30 10.04 6.89
CA THR A 592 -25.93 9.81 8.30
C THR A 592 -26.93 10.44 9.27
N ALA A 593 -27.68 11.47 8.86
CA ALA A 593 -28.52 12.23 9.77
C ALA A 593 -29.77 12.84 9.11
N GLY A 594 -30.79 12.02 8.85
CA GLY A 594 -32.09 12.49 8.37
C GLY A 594 -32.08 12.98 6.91
N GLY A 595 -33.10 13.75 6.52
CA GLY A 595 -33.30 14.24 5.16
C GLY A 595 -34.08 13.23 4.31
N SER A 596 -34.26 13.55 3.02
CA SER A 596 -34.98 12.67 2.11
C SER A 596 -34.49 12.80 0.68
N PHE A 597 -34.35 11.66 0.00
CA PHE A 597 -34.06 11.58 -1.44
C PHE A 597 -35.36 11.50 -2.23
N VAL A 598 -35.44 12.18 -3.37
CA VAL A 598 -36.54 12.00 -4.33
C VAL A 598 -36.53 10.58 -4.90
N ASP A 599 -35.36 10.11 -5.31
CA ASP A 599 -35.10 8.72 -5.67
C ASP A 599 -33.70 8.34 -5.21
N ARG A 600 -33.60 7.56 -4.12
CA ARG A 600 -32.30 7.16 -3.57
C ARG A 600 -31.56 6.12 -4.41
N TYR A 601 -32.21 5.51 -5.40
CA TYR A 601 -31.63 4.49 -6.28
C TYR A 601 -31.22 5.06 -7.64
N SER A 602 -31.37 6.37 -7.84
CA SER A 602 -30.83 7.07 -9.00
C SER A 602 -29.47 7.67 -8.66
N ALA A 603 -28.47 7.44 -9.54
CA ALA A 603 -27.15 8.04 -9.41
C ALA A 603 -27.21 9.57 -9.38
N SER A 604 -28.20 10.16 -10.08
CA SER A 604 -28.49 11.60 -10.01
C SER A 604 -29.87 11.83 -9.39
N THR A 605 -29.95 12.56 -8.28
CA THR A 605 -31.20 12.74 -7.51
C THR A 605 -31.27 14.09 -6.81
N LEU A 606 -32.40 14.39 -6.18
CA LEU A 606 -32.56 15.57 -5.30
C LEU A 606 -32.61 15.11 -3.84
N PHE A 607 -31.85 15.78 -2.98
CA PHE A 607 -31.84 15.59 -1.54
C PHE A 607 -32.42 16.80 -0.80
N THR A 608 -33.31 16.57 0.16
CA THR A 608 -33.86 17.63 1.03
C THR A 608 -33.08 17.71 2.33
N MET A 609 -32.48 18.87 2.61
CA MET A 609 -31.64 19.12 3.77
C MET A 609 -32.42 18.97 5.09
N PRO A 610 -31.94 18.15 6.05
CA PRO A 610 -32.56 18.04 7.37
C PRO A 610 -32.24 19.23 8.28
N GLY A 611 -32.77 19.21 9.51
CA GLY A 611 -32.54 20.25 10.53
C GLY A 611 -31.21 20.14 11.29
N ASN A 612 -30.27 19.35 10.77
CA ASN A 612 -28.95 19.07 11.31
C ASN A 612 -27.97 18.80 10.15
N SER A 613 -26.66 18.96 10.39
CA SER A 613 -25.65 18.57 9.41
C SER A 613 -25.75 17.06 9.11
N THR A 614 -25.50 16.67 7.87
CA THR A 614 -25.55 15.27 7.44
C THR A 614 -24.49 14.99 6.38
N THR A 615 -24.01 13.75 6.35
CA THR A 615 -23.20 13.21 5.27
C THR A 615 -24.08 12.32 4.40
N LEU A 616 -24.02 12.48 3.08
CA LEU A 616 -24.57 11.54 2.12
C LEU A 616 -23.45 10.65 1.62
N ILE A 617 -23.76 9.39 1.38
CA ILE A 617 -22.78 8.43 0.87
C ILE A 617 -23.40 7.78 -0.37
N ALA A 618 -22.75 7.92 -1.52
CA ALA A 618 -23.04 7.11 -2.68
C ALA A 618 -22.46 5.72 -2.44
N ASN A 619 -23.31 4.69 -2.37
CA ASN A 619 -22.84 3.33 -2.13
C ASN A 619 -22.78 2.57 -3.46
N TYR A 620 -21.76 1.72 -3.59
CA TYR A 620 -21.52 0.91 -4.78
C TYR A 620 -21.46 -0.57 -4.42
N LEU A 621 -21.89 -1.44 -5.33
CA LEU A 621 -21.82 -2.89 -5.16
C LEU A 621 -21.04 -3.54 -6.30
N PRO A 622 -20.25 -4.59 -6.02
CA PRO A 622 -19.56 -5.34 -7.06
C PRO A 622 -20.52 -6.19 -7.89
N GLY A 623 -20.11 -6.51 -9.12
CA GLY A 623 -20.73 -7.53 -9.95
C GLY A 623 -21.87 -7.00 -10.81
N VAL A 624 -23.12 -7.23 -10.41
CA VAL A 624 -24.32 -6.95 -11.23
C VAL A 624 -25.09 -5.75 -10.73
N ALA A 625 -25.52 -4.89 -11.68
CA ALA A 625 -26.30 -3.70 -11.37
C ALA A 625 -27.64 -4.03 -10.67
N LEU A 626 -28.15 -3.09 -9.87
CA LEU A 626 -29.38 -3.32 -9.09
C LEU A 626 -30.64 -3.50 -9.94
N ASN A 627 -30.66 -2.95 -11.16
CA ASN A 627 -31.77 -3.05 -12.09
C ASN A 627 -31.84 -4.39 -12.83
N GLU A 628 -30.80 -5.23 -12.74
CA GLU A 628 -30.80 -6.57 -13.31
C GLU A 628 -31.62 -7.55 -12.45
N ASP A 629 -32.36 -8.43 -13.12
CA ASP A 629 -33.26 -9.41 -12.48
C ASP A 629 -32.47 -10.66 -12.06
N VAL A 630 -31.80 -10.58 -10.92
CA VAL A 630 -30.97 -11.64 -10.34
C VAL A 630 -31.43 -12.00 -8.91
N SER A 631 -31.13 -13.22 -8.46
CA SER A 631 -31.46 -13.64 -7.09
C SER A 631 -30.56 -13.00 -6.03
N VAL A 632 -31.00 -13.03 -4.76
CA VAL A 632 -30.14 -12.59 -3.64
C VAL A 632 -28.89 -13.47 -3.49
N ALA A 633 -28.98 -14.77 -3.83
CA ALA A 633 -27.84 -15.67 -3.78
C ALA A 633 -26.76 -15.25 -4.80
N ARG A 634 -27.19 -14.87 -6.01
CA ARG A 634 -26.32 -14.32 -7.07
C ARG A 634 -25.62 -13.02 -6.61
N ARG A 635 -26.33 -12.12 -5.93
CA ARG A 635 -25.76 -10.87 -5.38
C ARG A 635 -24.73 -11.12 -4.28
N TRP A 636 -25.03 -12.02 -3.36
CA TRP A 636 -24.08 -12.40 -2.30
C TRP A 636 -22.87 -13.15 -2.84
N ASN A 637 -23.01 -13.91 -3.93
CA ASN A 637 -21.89 -14.54 -4.59
C ASN A 637 -20.92 -13.51 -5.19
N GLU A 638 -21.40 -12.41 -5.78
CA GLU A 638 -20.52 -11.31 -6.25
C GLU A 638 -19.75 -10.67 -5.09
N VAL A 639 -20.42 -10.41 -3.97
CA VAL A 639 -19.74 -9.88 -2.78
C VAL A 639 -18.71 -10.87 -2.24
N LEU A 640 -18.99 -12.17 -2.29
CA LEU A 640 -18.02 -13.21 -1.89
C LEU A 640 -16.82 -13.26 -2.85
N LEU A 641 -17.05 -13.24 -4.16
CA LEU A 641 -15.98 -13.23 -5.16
C LEU A 641 -15.12 -11.96 -5.02
N GLN A 642 -15.75 -10.82 -4.83
CA GLN A 642 -15.04 -9.57 -4.55
C GLN A 642 -14.30 -9.61 -3.22
N SER A 643 -14.80 -10.32 -2.21
CA SER A 643 -14.08 -10.52 -0.95
C SER A 643 -12.81 -11.36 -1.16
N ILE A 644 -12.87 -12.35 -2.06
CA ILE A 644 -11.72 -13.17 -2.44
C ILE A 644 -10.66 -12.33 -3.17
N ARG A 645 -11.07 -11.47 -4.12
CA ARG A 645 -10.15 -10.53 -4.81
C ARG A 645 -9.46 -9.54 -3.85
N ASN A 646 -10.07 -9.30 -2.69
CA ASN A 646 -9.54 -8.42 -1.64
C ASN A 646 -8.75 -9.20 -0.55
N ASP A 647 -8.48 -10.48 -0.77
CA ASP A 647 -7.81 -11.38 0.17
C ASP A 647 -6.42 -11.82 -0.33
N TRP A 648 -5.63 -12.45 0.53
CA TRP A 648 -4.43 -13.17 0.11
C TRP A 648 -4.78 -14.31 -0.84
N ALA A 649 -3.92 -14.61 -1.81
CA ALA A 649 -4.10 -15.69 -2.78
C ALA A 649 -4.05 -17.09 -2.14
N ARG A 650 -5.20 -17.57 -1.64
CA ARG A 650 -5.33 -18.82 -0.87
C ARG A 650 -6.38 -19.78 -1.48
N PRO A 651 -6.08 -20.45 -2.60
CA PRO A 651 -7.06 -21.23 -3.36
C PRO A 651 -7.78 -22.32 -2.54
N THR A 652 -7.10 -22.97 -1.59
CA THR A 652 -7.69 -23.96 -0.67
C THR A 652 -8.74 -23.34 0.26
N VAL A 653 -8.39 -22.21 0.88
CA VAL A 653 -9.27 -21.45 1.76
C VAL A 653 -10.46 -20.87 0.99
N HIS A 654 -10.21 -20.36 -0.22
CA HIS A 654 -11.25 -19.78 -1.08
C HIS A 654 -12.25 -20.82 -1.57
N ALA A 655 -11.79 -21.99 -2.04
CA ALA A 655 -12.67 -23.11 -2.41
C ALA A 655 -13.60 -23.52 -1.25
N ARG A 656 -13.04 -23.60 -0.04
CA ARG A 656 -13.78 -23.91 1.18
C ARG A 656 -14.80 -22.82 1.54
N ASN A 657 -14.42 -21.54 1.44
CA ASN A 657 -15.33 -20.42 1.71
C ASN A 657 -16.49 -20.35 0.70
N LEU A 658 -16.21 -20.62 -0.59
CA LEU A 658 -17.23 -20.76 -1.63
C LEU A 658 -18.20 -21.89 -1.31
N PHE A 659 -17.70 -23.06 -0.88
CA PHE A 659 -18.55 -24.18 -0.48
C PHE A 659 -19.39 -23.88 0.76
N HIS A 660 -18.77 -23.45 1.87
CA HIS A 660 -19.48 -23.22 3.13
C HIS A 660 -20.59 -22.19 2.97
N THR A 661 -20.34 -21.13 2.20
CA THR A 661 -21.33 -20.11 1.89
C THR A 661 -22.48 -20.68 1.04
N SER A 662 -22.15 -21.44 0.00
CA SER A 662 -23.14 -22.08 -0.89
C SER A 662 -23.99 -23.12 -0.16
N ALA A 663 -23.38 -23.90 0.74
CA ALA A 663 -24.06 -24.88 1.58
C ALA A 663 -24.96 -24.22 2.63
N ALA A 664 -24.54 -23.09 3.21
CA ALA A 664 -25.40 -22.31 4.10
C ALA A 664 -26.64 -21.77 3.38
N MET A 665 -26.47 -21.23 2.16
CA MET A 665 -27.60 -20.80 1.32
C MET A 665 -28.53 -21.98 0.99
N TYR A 666 -27.96 -23.13 0.66
CA TYR A 666 -28.70 -24.35 0.38
C TYR A 666 -29.49 -24.86 1.58
N ASP A 667 -28.88 -24.89 2.77
CA ASP A 667 -29.54 -25.32 4.01
C ASP A 667 -30.74 -24.44 4.34
N ILE A 668 -30.62 -23.13 4.14
CA ILE A 668 -31.73 -22.19 4.31
C ILE A 668 -32.85 -22.48 3.31
N TRP A 669 -32.52 -22.70 2.05
CA TRP A 669 -33.52 -23.03 1.04
C TRP A 669 -34.22 -24.36 1.34
N ALA A 670 -33.45 -25.39 1.72
CA ALA A 670 -33.91 -26.73 2.05
C ALA A 670 -34.74 -26.75 3.36
N ALA A 671 -34.44 -25.89 4.33
CA ALA A 671 -35.17 -25.78 5.59
C ALA A 671 -36.68 -25.52 5.40
N TYR A 672 -37.05 -24.83 4.31
CA TYR A 672 -38.45 -24.55 3.95
C TYR A 672 -39.00 -25.49 2.87
N SER A 673 -38.26 -26.52 2.47
CA SER A 673 -38.68 -27.48 1.44
C SER A 673 -39.31 -28.73 2.07
N ASP A 674 -40.38 -29.23 1.44
CA ASP A 674 -41.02 -30.50 1.83
C ASP A 674 -40.26 -31.76 1.35
N VAL A 675 -39.28 -31.59 0.46
CA VAL A 675 -38.54 -32.69 -0.19
C VAL A 675 -37.06 -32.65 0.12
N ALA A 676 -36.38 -31.55 -0.23
CA ALA A 676 -34.94 -31.39 -0.04
C ALA A 676 -34.51 -31.54 1.43
N ALA A 677 -33.35 -32.15 1.64
CA ALA A 677 -32.73 -32.27 2.95
C ALA A 677 -31.58 -31.25 3.08
N PRO A 678 -31.40 -30.59 4.23
CA PRO A 678 -30.20 -29.78 4.49
C PRO A 678 -28.94 -30.64 4.63
N TRP A 679 -27.76 -30.06 4.39
CA TRP A 679 -26.43 -30.64 4.47
C TRP A 679 -25.83 -30.63 5.88
N LEU A 680 -25.90 -29.50 6.60
CA LEU A 680 -25.42 -29.37 7.98
C LEU A 680 -26.57 -29.12 8.97
N LEU A 681 -27.56 -28.30 8.61
CA LEU A 681 -28.69 -28.00 9.48
C LEU A 681 -29.49 -29.27 9.87
N GLY A 682 -29.64 -29.52 11.17
CA GLY A 682 -30.25 -30.71 11.75
C GLY A 682 -29.33 -31.94 11.82
N ARG A 683 -28.02 -31.77 11.57
CA ARG A 683 -27.03 -32.86 11.45
C ARG A 683 -25.75 -32.54 12.21
N SER A 684 -24.86 -33.52 12.30
CA SER A 684 -23.53 -33.39 12.92
C SER A 684 -22.42 -33.73 11.93
N ARG A 685 -21.40 -32.87 11.82
CA ARG A 685 -20.18 -33.08 11.01
C ARG A 685 -18.96 -32.57 11.75
N ALA A 686 -17.84 -33.27 11.64
CA ALA A 686 -16.61 -32.94 12.37
C ALA A 686 -16.79 -32.78 13.90
N GLY A 687 -17.78 -33.47 14.49
CA GLY A 687 -18.14 -33.28 15.90
C GLY A 687 -18.92 -32.00 16.22
N SER A 688 -19.10 -31.09 15.26
CA SER A 688 -19.99 -29.93 15.34
C SER A 688 -21.43 -30.34 14.99
N THR A 689 -22.41 -29.91 15.77
CA THR A 689 -23.85 -30.22 15.56
C THR A 689 -24.63 -28.95 15.32
N CYS A 690 -25.37 -28.90 14.20
CA CYS A 690 -26.27 -27.80 13.91
C CYS A 690 -27.70 -28.21 14.22
N GLU A 691 -28.27 -27.69 15.30
CA GLU A 691 -29.63 -28.06 15.72
C GLU A 691 -30.70 -27.48 14.78
N LEU A 692 -31.72 -28.29 14.48
CA LEU A 692 -32.92 -27.87 13.74
C LEU A 692 -34.16 -28.02 14.62
N GLU A 693 -34.68 -26.90 15.10
CA GLU A 693 -35.96 -26.84 15.79
C GLU A 693 -37.13 -26.77 14.80
N THR A 694 -38.36 -26.93 15.29
CA THR A 694 -39.55 -26.82 14.43
C THR A 694 -39.71 -25.39 13.92
N LEU A 695 -39.61 -25.20 12.60
CA LEU A 695 -39.80 -23.90 11.97
C LEU A 695 -41.27 -23.47 11.99
N VAL A 696 -41.48 -22.18 12.28
CA VAL A 696 -42.79 -21.54 12.11
C VAL A 696 -42.96 -21.19 10.64
N ALA A 697 -44.01 -21.69 10.00
CA ALA A 697 -44.26 -21.42 8.58
C ALA A 697 -44.45 -19.92 8.33
N PRO A 698 -43.60 -19.28 7.49
CA PRO A 698 -43.74 -17.86 7.18
C PRO A 698 -44.92 -17.62 6.23
N GLY A 699 -45.41 -16.37 6.20
CA GLY A 699 -46.45 -15.97 5.25
C GLY A 699 -45.96 -15.88 3.81
N ASP A 700 -44.66 -15.62 3.64
CA ASP A 700 -43.94 -15.60 2.37
C ASP A 700 -42.61 -16.35 2.57
N VAL A 701 -42.47 -17.50 1.91
CA VAL A 701 -41.30 -18.37 2.07
C VAL A 701 -40.09 -17.82 1.33
N ASP A 702 -40.29 -17.18 0.18
CA ASP A 702 -39.18 -16.71 -0.63
C ASP A 702 -38.55 -15.46 0.01
N ALA A 703 -39.37 -14.54 0.52
CA ALA A 703 -38.87 -13.41 1.32
C ALA A 703 -38.11 -13.86 2.58
N ALA A 704 -38.61 -14.90 3.27
CA ALA A 704 -37.93 -15.45 4.45
C ALA A 704 -36.60 -16.14 4.11
N ARG A 705 -36.50 -16.78 2.93
CA ARG A 705 -35.24 -17.35 2.44
C ARG A 705 -34.24 -16.24 2.11
N GLU A 706 -34.68 -15.18 1.43
CA GLU A 706 -33.79 -14.09 1.05
C GLU A 706 -33.19 -13.35 2.25
N GLU A 707 -34.03 -13.08 3.26
CA GLU A 707 -33.60 -12.49 4.52
C GLU A 707 -32.62 -13.42 5.25
N ALA A 708 -32.97 -14.69 5.45
CA ALA A 708 -32.11 -15.64 6.15
C ALA A 708 -30.76 -15.85 5.42
N ILE A 709 -30.76 -15.93 4.08
CA ILE A 709 -29.52 -16.02 3.27
C ILE A 709 -28.63 -14.82 3.55
N SER A 710 -29.20 -13.62 3.53
CA SER A 710 -28.43 -12.39 3.71
C SER A 710 -27.76 -12.31 5.07
N TYR A 711 -28.48 -12.66 6.14
CA TYR A 711 -27.90 -12.73 7.47
C TYR A 711 -26.83 -13.82 7.58
N ALA A 712 -27.06 -15.00 6.99
CA ALA A 712 -26.07 -16.08 7.06
C ALA A 712 -24.77 -15.72 6.35
N VAL A 713 -24.87 -15.28 5.09
CA VAL A 713 -23.71 -15.01 4.24
C VAL A 713 -22.94 -13.79 4.74
N TYR A 714 -23.63 -12.73 5.18
CA TYR A 714 -22.99 -11.59 5.84
C TYR A 714 -22.08 -12.05 6.98
N ARG A 715 -22.59 -12.92 7.87
CA ARG A 715 -21.85 -13.36 9.07
C ARG A 715 -20.67 -14.26 8.70
N ILE A 716 -20.83 -15.09 7.69
CA ILE A 716 -19.74 -15.92 7.17
C ILE A 716 -18.65 -15.02 6.58
N ILE A 717 -18.96 -14.17 5.59
CA ILE A 717 -17.97 -13.28 4.96
C ILE A 717 -17.28 -12.39 6.01
N PHE A 718 -18.05 -11.76 6.89
CA PHE A 718 -17.51 -10.91 7.96
C PHE A 718 -16.43 -11.61 8.80
N GLN A 719 -16.65 -12.88 9.15
CA GLN A 719 -15.68 -13.63 9.95
C GLN A 719 -14.51 -14.18 9.12
N ARG A 720 -14.79 -14.70 7.91
CA ARG A 720 -13.81 -15.36 7.05
C ARG A 720 -12.72 -14.41 6.54
N PHE A 721 -13.11 -13.17 6.23
CA PHE A 721 -12.23 -12.18 5.63
C PHE A 721 -11.78 -11.10 6.63
N ARG A 722 -11.93 -11.34 7.94
CA ARG A 722 -11.59 -10.37 8.99
C ARG A 722 -10.09 -10.05 9.09
N ARG A 723 -9.23 -10.89 8.50
CA ARG A 723 -7.77 -10.77 8.46
C ARG A 723 -7.25 -10.48 7.03
N SER A 724 -8.14 -10.24 6.09
CA SER A 724 -7.77 -9.95 4.70
C SER A 724 -7.16 -8.55 4.58
N PRO A 725 -6.18 -8.34 3.70
CA PRO A 725 -5.59 -7.02 3.46
C PRO A 725 -6.66 -5.99 3.05
N GLY A 726 -7.64 -6.38 2.24
CA GLY A 726 -8.75 -5.52 1.83
C GLY A 726 -9.97 -5.50 2.78
N VAL A 727 -9.81 -5.80 4.07
CA VAL A 727 -10.94 -5.92 5.03
C VAL A 727 -11.87 -4.69 5.06
N GLY A 728 -11.34 -3.48 4.84
CA GLY A 728 -12.15 -2.26 4.74
C GLY A 728 -13.14 -2.30 3.57
N ARG A 729 -12.67 -2.70 2.38
CA ARG A 729 -13.51 -2.88 1.18
C ARG A 729 -14.52 -4.01 1.37
N VAL A 730 -14.10 -5.13 1.95
CA VAL A 730 -15.00 -6.25 2.27
C VAL A 730 -16.15 -5.82 3.18
N ARG A 731 -15.85 -5.11 4.28
CA ARG A 731 -16.86 -4.61 5.22
C ARG A 731 -17.85 -3.67 4.53
N ARG A 732 -17.33 -2.71 3.75
CA ARG A 732 -18.16 -1.79 2.97
C ARG A 732 -19.13 -2.53 2.06
N ASP A 733 -18.68 -3.55 1.34
CA ASP A 733 -19.51 -4.25 0.35
C ASP A 733 -20.62 -5.10 1.01
N ILE A 734 -20.31 -5.83 2.09
CA ILE A 734 -21.32 -6.60 2.83
C ILE A 734 -22.35 -5.68 3.52
N ASP A 735 -21.91 -4.55 4.07
CA ASP A 735 -22.79 -3.55 4.72
C ASP A 735 -23.67 -2.86 3.68
N THR A 736 -23.12 -2.54 2.52
CA THR A 736 -23.86 -1.95 1.41
C THR A 736 -24.96 -2.89 0.90
N LEU A 737 -24.67 -4.19 0.77
CA LEU A 737 -25.67 -5.15 0.32
C LEU A 737 -26.77 -5.34 1.38
N MET A 738 -26.43 -5.39 2.67
CA MET A 738 -27.44 -5.39 3.74
C MET A 738 -28.32 -4.13 3.70
N SER A 739 -27.70 -2.95 3.54
CA SER A 739 -28.39 -1.66 3.49
C SER A 739 -29.36 -1.57 2.31
N VAL A 740 -28.95 -1.99 1.10
CA VAL A 740 -29.82 -1.91 -0.09
C VAL A 740 -31.01 -2.86 0.01
N LEU A 741 -30.82 -4.03 0.64
CA LEU A 741 -31.88 -5.01 0.91
C LEU A 741 -32.79 -4.59 2.08
N GLY A 742 -32.42 -3.56 2.84
CA GLY A 742 -33.19 -3.05 3.98
C GLY A 742 -33.05 -3.89 5.25
N TYR A 743 -31.95 -4.63 5.38
CA TYR A 743 -31.67 -5.47 6.55
C TYR A 743 -30.69 -4.78 7.51
N ASP A 744 -30.94 -4.93 8.82
CA ASP A 744 -30.10 -4.37 9.88
C ASP A 744 -29.02 -5.37 10.29
N PRO A 745 -27.72 -5.15 9.97
CA PRO A 745 -26.66 -6.06 10.34
C PRO A 745 -26.48 -6.19 11.86
N GLY A 746 -27.01 -5.26 12.67
CA GLY A 746 -27.01 -5.30 14.12
C GLY A 746 -27.91 -6.38 14.73
N ILE A 747 -28.81 -7.00 13.97
CA ILE A 747 -29.62 -8.13 14.44
C ILE A 747 -28.76 -9.40 14.47
N ASP A 748 -28.33 -9.82 15.67
CA ASP A 748 -27.40 -10.94 15.88
C ASP A 748 -28.01 -12.15 16.61
N SER A 749 -29.30 -12.08 16.97
CA SER A 749 -30.02 -13.20 17.59
C SER A 749 -29.94 -14.44 16.72
N THR A 750 -29.81 -15.61 17.34
CA THR A 750 -29.94 -16.93 16.70
C THR A 750 -31.19 -17.67 17.15
N ASP A 751 -32.05 -17.04 17.96
CA ASP A 751 -33.32 -17.61 18.39
C ASP A 751 -34.39 -17.39 17.31
N TYR A 752 -34.56 -18.40 16.47
CA TYR A 752 -35.55 -18.42 15.40
C TYR A 752 -36.86 -19.10 15.81
N ALA A 753 -37.04 -19.50 17.08
CA ALA A 753 -38.25 -20.19 17.55
C ALA A 753 -39.52 -19.31 17.42
N SER A 754 -39.34 -17.99 17.34
CA SER A 754 -40.41 -17.02 17.10
C SER A 754 -40.78 -16.83 15.62
N GLY A 755 -40.08 -17.51 14.70
CA GLY A 755 -40.27 -17.39 13.25
C GLY A 755 -39.44 -16.28 12.59
N SER A 756 -38.36 -15.83 13.22
CA SER A 756 -37.45 -14.81 12.65
C SER A 756 -36.51 -15.42 11.61
N ALA A 757 -36.59 -14.96 10.36
CA ALA A 757 -35.72 -15.39 9.27
C ALA A 757 -34.28 -14.92 9.47
N ALA A 758 -34.07 -13.66 9.88
CA ALA A 758 -32.75 -13.16 10.28
C ALA A 758 -32.08 -14.04 11.34
N ALA A 759 -32.85 -14.48 12.36
CA ALA A 759 -32.31 -15.33 13.42
C ALA A 759 -31.97 -16.75 12.93
N LEU A 760 -32.74 -17.29 11.97
CA LEU A 760 -32.41 -18.57 11.33
C LEU A 760 -31.10 -18.44 10.53
N GLY A 761 -30.94 -17.36 9.76
CA GLY A 761 -29.72 -17.06 9.03
C GLY A 761 -28.49 -16.97 9.95
N ASN A 762 -28.59 -16.20 11.03
CA ASN A 762 -27.53 -16.09 12.03
C ASN A 762 -27.20 -17.44 12.70
N HIS A 763 -28.21 -18.27 12.99
CA HIS A 763 -28.00 -19.60 13.56
C HIS A 763 -27.22 -20.49 12.60
N ILE A 764 -27.61 -20.52 11.33
CA ILE A 764 -26.94 -21.32 10.31
C ILE A 764 -25.51 -20.82 10.09
N ALA A 765 -25.28 -19.51 10.02
CA ALA A 765 -23.93 -18.96 9.96
C ALA A 765 -23.06 -19.44 11.13
N ARG A 766 -23.59 -19.39 12.37
CA ARG A 766 -22.87 -19.92 13.54
C ARG A 766 -22.51 -21.39 13.36
N CYS A 767 -23.44 -22.22 12.87
CA CYS A 767 -23.16 -23.62 12.60
C CYS A 767 -21.99 -23.82 11.63
N TYR A 768 -21.95 -23.07 10.52
CA TYR A 768 -20.87 -23.18 9.52
C TYR A 768 -19.53 -22.60 10.00
N LEU A 769 -19.56 -21.58 10.86
CA LEU A 769 -18.36 -21.05 11.51
C LEU A 769 -17.80 -22.04 12.54
N ASP A 770 -18.65 -22.60 13.39
CA ASP A 770 -18.25 -23.61 14.39
C ASP A 770 -17.78 -24.90 13.72
N PHE A 771 -18.47 -25.35 12.66
CA PHE A 771 -18.01 -26.46 11.82
C PHE A 771 -16.63 -26.18 11.23
N GLY A 772 -16.42 -24.98 10.71
CA GLY A 772 -15.15 -24.62 10.11
C GLY A 772 -13.96 -24.62 11.07
N LEU A 773 -14.17 -24.33 12.35
CA LEU A 773 -13.11 -24.45 13.36
C LEU A 773 -12.74 -25.91 13.66
N ALA A 774 -13.62 -26.86 13.34
CA ALA A 774 -13.47 -28.28 13.67
C ALA A 774 -13.14 -29.16 12.47
N ASP A 775 -13.18 -28.64 11.24
CA ASP A 775 -13.11 -29.43 10.01
C ASP A 775 -11.70 -29.84 9.57
N GLY A 776 -10.67 -29.52 10.36
CA GLY A 776 -9.28 -29.88 10.05
C GLY A 776 -8.49 -28.80 9.29
N ALA A 777 -9.09 -27.67 8.92
CA ALA A 777 -8.40 -26.61 8.17
C ALA A 777 -7.37 -25.80 8.98
N ASN A 778 -7.30 -25.98 10.31
CA ASN A 778 -6.45 -25.19 11.21
C ASN A 778 -6.73 -23.66 11.16
N GLU A 779 -7.99 -23.29 10.91
CA GLU A 779 -8.43 -21.90 10.76
C GLU A 779 -8.12 -21.00 11.97
N GLU A 780 -8.21 -21.52 13.20
CA GLU A 780 -7.94 -20.73 14.41
C GLU A 780 -6.51 -20.14 14.41
N ASN A 781 -5.57 -20.88 13.82
CA ASN A 781 -4.17 -20.51 13.69
C ASN A 781 -3.83 -19.95 12.30
N ASP A 782 -4.82 -19.43 11.57
CA ASP A 782 -4.61 -18.84 10.24
C ASP A 782 -4.12 -19.81 9.17
N TYR A 783 -4.54 -21.09 9.25
CA TYR A 783 -4.23 -22.11 8.24
C TYR A 783 -2.73 -22.44 8.10
N VAL A 784 -1.90 -22.03 9.07
CA VAL A 784 -0.46 -22.30 9.07
C VAL A 784 -0.15 -23.79 9.08
N ASN A 785 1.02 -24.13 8.53
CA ASN A 785 1.54 -25.49 8.50
C ASN A 785 1.82 -25.98 9.93
N THR A 786 1.54 -27.26 10.21
CA THR A 786 1.75 -27.82 11.54
C THR A 786 2.95 -28.76 11.63
N VAL A 787 3.32 -29.39 10.51
CA VAL A 787 4.41 -30.37 10.45
C VAL A 787 5.27 -30.30 9.20
N TYR A 788 4.77 -29.75 8.09
CA TYR A 788 5.50 -29.75 6.83
C TYR A 788 6.70 -28.81 6.87
N GLU A 789 7.84 -29.30 6.39
CA GLU A 789 9.07 -28.53 6.18
C GLU A 789 9.67 -28.93 4.82
N PRO A 790 10.13 -27.97 3.99
CA PRO A 790 10.75 -28.29 2.71
C PRO A 790 12.10 -29.01 2.93
N VAL A 791 12.38 -30.00 2.07
CA VAL A 791 13.67 -30.71 2.09
C VAL A 791 14.77 -29.90 1.41
N ASN A 792 14.40 -29.14 0.37
CA ASN A 792 15.32 -28.31 -0.38
C ASN A 792 15.40 -26.89 0.21
N PRO A 793 16.60 -26.28 0.26
CA PRO A 793 16.75 -24.87 0.59
C PRO A 793 16.19 -23.98 -0.53
N GLY A 794 15.78 -22.75 -0.19
CA GLY A 794 15.27 -21.76 -1.14
C GLY A 794 16.18 -21.54 -2.35
N LEU A 795 15.59 -21.52 -3.55
CA LEU A 795 16.27 -21.12 -4.78
C LEU A 795 16.14 -19.61 -4.94
N GLU A 796 17.27 -18.92 -5.13
CA GLU A 796 17.35 -17.50 -5.48
C GLU A 796 17.37 -17.35 -7.02
N PRO A 797 16.25 -17.01 -7.69
CA PRO A 797 16.18 -17.12 -9.15
C PRO A 797 17.06 -16.11 -9.90
N HIS A 798 17.46 -15.02 -9.23
CA HIS A 798 18.39 -14.02 -9.75
C HIS A 798 19.85 -14.52 -9.83
N LEU A 799 20.18 -15.61 -9.12
CA LEU A 799 21.48 -16.26 -9.20
C LEU A 799 21.47 -17.37 -10.26
N PRO A 800 22.59 -17.56 -11.00
CA PRO A 800 22.71 -18.67 -11.93
C PRO A 800 22.70 -20.05 -11.24
N GLY A 801 21.88 -20.95 -11.78
CA GLY A 801 21.87 -22.38 -11.47
C GLY A 801 20.97 -22.75 -10.30
N ASN A 802 21.13 -23.98 -9.80
CA ASN A 802 20.51 -24.50 -8.59
C ASN A 802 21.50 -25.41 -7.83
N PRO A 803 22.69 -24.91 -7.43
CA PRO A 803 23.78 -25.73 -6.91
C PRO A 803 23.51 -26.31 -5.51
N ASN A 804 22.48 -25.82 -4.82
CA ASN A 804 22.17 -26.17 -3.43
C ASN A 804 20.99 -27.14 -3.30
N ILE A 805 20.39 -27.58 -4.41
CA ILE A 805 19.31 -28.57 -4.37
C ILE A 805 19.79 -29.88 -3.73
N VAL A 806 18.96 -30.44 -2.85
CA VAL A 806 19.28 -31.66 -2.09
C VAL A 806 18.58 -32.89 -2.69
N ASP A 807 17.33 -32.72 -3.11
CA ASP A 807 16.50 -33.77 -3.70
C ASP A 807 15.76 -33.22 -4.94
N LEU A 808 16.16 -33.71 -6.11
CA LEU A 808 15.60 -33.36 -7.42
C LEU A 808 14.13 -33.76 -7.60
N ASN A 809 13.59 -34.59 -6.72
CA ASN A 809 12.18 -35.02 -6.82
C ASN A 809 11.26 -34.21 -5.90
N ARG A 810 11.82 -33.37 -5.03
CA ARG A 810 11.09 -32.67 -3.96
C ARG A 810 10.94 -31.18 -4.26
N TRP A 811 9.86 -30.58 -3.78
CA TRP A 811 9.59 -29.16 -3.93
C TRP A 811 10.71 -28.31 -3.30
N GLN A 812 10.91 -27.13 -3.86
CA GLN A 812 11.90 -26.17 -3.43
C GLN A 812 11.23 -24.80 -3.34
N PRO A 813 11.27 -24.13 -2.18
CA PRO A 813 10.77 -22.76 -2.07
C PRO A 813 11.64 -21.81 -2.90
N LEU A 814 11.12 -20.63 -3.23
CA LEU A 814 11.88 -19.58 -3.91
C LEU A 814 12.12 -18.42 -2.95
N SER A 815 13.34 -17.88 -2.98
CA SER A 815 13.73 -16.67 -2.25
C SER A 815 13.81 -15.51 -3.25
N LEU A 816 12.86 -14.59 -3.20
CA LEU A 816 12.74 -13.43 -4.08
C LEU A 816 13.09 -12.15 -3.31
N GLU A 817 13.68 -11.16 -3.96
CA GLU A 817 13.93 -9.84 -3.33
C GLU A 817 12.63 -9.18 -2.87
N THR A 818 11.57 -9.34 -3.67
CA THR A 818 10.21 -8.93 -3.35
C THR A 818 9.25 -10.01 -3.84
N PHE A 819 8.36 -10.48 -2.97
CA PHE A 819 7.29 -11.40 -3.36
C PHE A 819 5.95 -10.66 -3.27
N ILE A 820 5.22 -10.66 -4.39
CA ILE A 820 3.85 -10.14 -4.46
C ILE A 820 2.98 -11.34 -4.80
N ASP A 821 1.97 -11.62 -3.99
CA ASP A 821 1.10 -12.75 -4.24
C ASP A 821 0.25 -12.55 -5.51
N GLN A 822 -0.46 -13.60 -5.91
CA GLN A 822 -1.29 -13.55 -7.12
C GLN A 822 -2.35 -12.44 -7.06
N ALA A 823 -2.81 -12.04 -5.87
CA ALA A 823 -3.81 -10.98 -5.68
C ALA A 823 -3.19 -9.58 -5.49
N GLY A 824 -1.90 -9.41 -5.78
CA GLY A 824 -1.22 -8.11 -5.75
C GLY A 824 -0.74 -7.66 -4.37
N ASN A 825 -0.74 -8.54 -3.37
CA ASN A 825 -0.35 -8.19 -2.01
C ASN A 825 1.13 -8.51 -1.73
N PRO A 826 1.94 -7.56 -1.22
CA PRO A 826 3.31 -7.84 -0.78
C PRO A 826 3.34 -8.87 0.35
N ALA A 827 4.16 -9.91 0.22
CA ALA A 827 4.32 -10.97 1.21
C ALA A 827 5.81 -11.29 1.48
N GLN A 828 6.08 -12.28 2.33
CA GLN A 828 7.45 -12.65 2.69
C GLN A 828 8.25 -13.08 1.46
N SER A 829 9.52 -12.66 1.40
CA SER A 829 10.46 -12.94 0.31
C SER A 829 10.65 -14.43 0.00
N GLU A 830 10.49 -15.29 1.01
CA GLU A 830 10.52 -16.76 0.87
C GLU A 830 9.23 -17.36 1.45
N PRO A 831 8.14 -17.42 0.68
CA PRO A 831 6.85 -17.90 1.17
C PRO A 831 6.87 -19.40 1.49
N GLU A 832 6.25 -19.77 2.61
CA GLU A 832 6.05 -21.17 2.99
C GLU A 832 5.10 -21.90 2.03
N PHE A 833 5.13 -23.25 2.06
CA PHE A 833 4.17 -24.07 1.33
C PHE A 833 2.75 -23.74 1.80
N LEU A 834 1.88 -23.28 0.90
CA LEU A 834 0.47 -23.05 1.24
C LEU A 834 -0.31 -24.37 1.39
N SER A 835 -0.71 -24.69 2.62
CA SER A 835 -1.66 -25.77 2.96
C SER A 835 -1.26 -27.21 2.53
N PRO A 836 -0.01 -27.68 2.71
CA PRO A 836 0.42 -29.04 2.35
C PRO A 836 -0.36 -30.13 3.10
N GLU A 837 -1.01 -29.78 4.21
CA GLU A 837 -1.71 -30.71 5.09
C GLU A 837 -3.23 -30.78 4.77
N TRP A 838 -3.71 -30.07 3.74
CA TRP A 838 -5.15 -29.85 3.49
C TRP A 838 -5.97 -31.13 3.21
N GLY A 839 -5.32 -32.25 2.91
CA GLY A 839 -6.00 -33.53 2.66
C GLY A 839 -6.85 -34.02 3.84
N ILE A 840 -6.58 -33.57 5.07
CA ILE A 840 -7.36 -33.96 6.26
C ILE A 840 -8.64 -33.14 6.46
N VAL A 841 -8.86 -32.10 5.65
CA VAL A 841 -10.04 -31.25 5.77
C VAL A 841 -11.29 -32.06 5.41
N VAL A 842 -12.37 -31.90 6.17
CA VAL A 842 -13.60 -32.68 5.98
C VAL A 842 -14.19 -32.45 4.58
N PRO A 843 -14.33 -33.50 3.75
CA PRO A 843 -14.81 -33.37 2.39
C PRO A 843 -16.33 -33.24 2.29
N PHE A 844 -16.80 -32.82 1.12
CA PHE A 844 -18.20 -32.82 0.74
C PHE A 844 -18.65 -34.22 0.31
N ALA A 845 -18.07 -34.76 -0.77
CA ALA A 845 -18.46 -36.01 -1.42
C ALA A 845 -17.40 -37.13 -1.39
N LEU A 846 -16.13 -36.81 -1.12
CA LEU A 846 -15.08 -37.81 -1.02
C LEU A 846 -15.33 -38.79 0.14
N ALA A 847 -15.23 -40.09 -0.13
CA ALA A 847 -15.43 -41.14 0.85
C ALA A 847 -14.09 -41.66 1.43
N GLU A 848 -14.12 -42.27 2.62
CA GLU A 848 -12.93 -42.92 3.20
C GLU A 848 -12.34 -43.99 2.28
N ASP A 849 -13.17 -44.67 1.48
CA ASP A 849 -12.72 -45.69 0.53
C ASP A 849 -11.94 -45.09 -0.67
N ASP A 850 -12.06 -43.78 -0.91
CA ASP A 850 -11.33 -43.05 -1.95
C ASP A 850 -9.94 -42.59 -1.47
N ALA A 851 -9.68 -42.67 -0.15
CA ALA A 851 -8.45 -42.19 0.48
C ALA A 851 -7.42 -43.32 0.66
N THR A 852 -6.18 -43.02 0.29
CA THR A 852 -4.99 -43.72 0.79
C THR A 852 -4.34 -42.85 1.86
N ILE A 853 -4.23 -43.37 3.09
CA ILE A 853 -3.62 -42.66 4.21
C ILE A 853 -2.14 -43.04 4.31
N TYR A 854 -1.29 -42.02 4.21
CA TYR A 854 0.15 -42.14 4.39
C TYR A 854 0.60 -41.48 5.69
N GLU A 855 1.78 -41.84 6.20
CA GLU A 855 2.34 -41.25 7.42
C GLU A 855 3.78 -40.77 7.16
N ARG A 856 4.06 -39.50 7.45
CA ARG A 856 5.40 -38.90 7.45
C ARG A 856 5.53 -37.96 8.64
N ASP A 857 6.62 -38.11 9.38
CA ASP A 857 6.97 -37.28 10.55
C ASP A 857 5.87 -37.20 11.64
N GLY A 858 5.09 -38.27 11.77
CA GLY A 858 4.01 -38.37 12.77
C GLY A 858 2.70 -37.68 12.37
N PHE A 859 2.56 -37.27 11.10
CA PHE A 859 1.34 -36.73 10.53
C PHE A 859 0.76 -37.67 9.47
N GLU A 860 -0.57 -37.80 9.46
CA GLU A 860 -1.31 -38.59 8.47
C GLU A 860 -1.68 -37.72 7.26
N TYR A 861 -1.09 -38.02 6.10
CA TYR A 861 -1.47 -37.40 4.83
C TYR A 861 -2.58 -38.22 4.18
N TRP A 862 -3.76 -37.63 4.06
CA TRP A 862 -4.92 -38.25 3.44
C TRP A 862 -4.92 -37.90 1.94
N VAL A 863 -4.68 -38.91 1.12
CA VAL A 863 -4.53 -38.75 -0.34
C VAL A 863 -5.74 -39.39 -1.02
N TYR A 864 -6.70 -38.56 -1.40
CA TYR A 864 -7.90 -38.98 -2.14
C TYR A 864 -7.59 -39.19 -3.62
N HIS A 865 -8.26 -40.15 -4.25
CA HIS A 865 -8.06 -40.52 -5.66
C HIS A 865 -6.58 -40.63 -6.04
N ASP A 866 -5.79 -41.30 -5.20
CA ASP A 866 -4.32 -41.31 -5.30
C ASP A 866 -3.83 -41.75 -6.70
N PRO A 867 -3.19 -40.86 -7.47
CA PRO A 867 -2.72 -41.18 -8.83
C PRO A 867 -1.45 -42.05 -8.82
N GLY A 868 -0.85 -42.27 -7.65
CA GLY A 868 0.45 -42.93 -7.52
C GLY A 868 1.64 -42.00 -7.77
N MET A 869 2.84 -42.56 -7.61
CA MET A 869 4.11 -41.84 -7.72
C MET A 869 4.27 -41.19 -9.11
N PRO A 870 4.58 -39.88 -9.20
CA PRO A 870 4.93 -39.24 -10.45
C PRO A 870 6.28 -39.77 -10.99
N PRO A 871 6.65 -39.47 -12.25
CA PRO A 871 8.00 -39.72 -12.73
C PRO A 871 9.06 -39.09 -11.81
N THR A 872 10.14 -39.80 -11.48
CA THR A 872 11.25 -39.28 -10.67
C THR A 872 12.57 -39.37 -11.45
N ILE A 873 13.52 -38.50 -11.17
CA ILE A 873 14.79 -38.43 -11.91
C ILE A 873 15.60 -39.74 -11.84
N ASP A 874 15.52 -40.45 -10.72
CA ASP A 874 16.25 -41.68 -10.42
C ASP A 874 15.38 -42.96 -10.56
N GLY A 875 14.13 -42.80 -10.99
CA GLY A 875 13.14 -43.87 -11.11
C GLY A 875 13.12 -44.56 -12.48
N THR A 876 12.22 -45.54 -12.63
CA THR A 876 12.02 -46.23 -13.92
C THR A 876 11.40 -45.34 -15.01
N LEU A 877 10.83 -44.20 -14.61
CA LEU A 877 10.23 -43.19 -15.49
C LEU A 877 11.11 -41.94 -15.62
N SER A 878 12.42 -42.06 -15.37
CA SER A 878 13.40 -40.97 -15.50
C SER A 878 13.34 -40.26 -16.86
N ASP A 879 13.11 -41.01 -17.94
CA ASP A 879 12.97 -40.43 -19.28
C ASP A 879 11.71 -39.56 -19.41
N SER A 880 10.59 -39.97 -18.80
CA SER A 880 9.36 -39.15 -18.75
C SER A 880 9.53 -37.90 -17.90
N TYR A 881 10.28 -37.98 -16.78
CA TYR A 881 10.65 -36.83 -15.96
C TYR A 881 11.41 -35.80 -16.80
N LYS A 882 12.51 -36.24 -17.43
CA LYS A 882 13.39 -35.37 -18.23
C LYS A 882 12.65 -34.78 -19.43
N TRP A 883 11.88 -35.57 -20.15
CA TRP A 883 11.06 -35.09 -21.26
C TRP A 883 10.03 -34.06 -20.80
N GLY A 884 9.28 -34.34 -19.72
CA GLY A 884 8.21 -33.46 -19.25
C GLY A 884 8.70 -32.07 -18.86
N PHE A 885 9.82 -31.97 -18.14
CA PHE A 885 10.44 -30.69 -17.79
C PHE A 885 11.12 -30.01 -18.98
N SER A 886 11.76 -30.78 -19.87
CA SER A 886 12.36 -30.21 -21.10
C SER A 886 11.30 -29.65 -22.04
N LEU A 887 10.12 -30.27 -22.13
CA LEU A 887 8.98 -29.77 -22.90
C LEU A 887 8.55 -28.38 -22.43
N VAL A 888 8.54 -28.13 -21.11
CA VAL A 888 8.21 -26.81 -20.55
C VAL A 888 9.22 -25.75 -21.02
N ALA A 889 10.51 -26.07 -20.99
CA ALA A 889 11.55 -25.18 -21.53
C ALA A 889 11.40 -24.95 -23.05
N ILE A 890 11.08 -25.99 -23.82
CA ILE A 890 10.87 -25.90 -25.28
C ILE A 890 9.65 -25.01 -25.59
N TRP A 891 8.55 -25.17 -24.88
CA TRP A 891 7.34 -24.36 -25.10
C TRP A 891 7.53 -22.89 -24.75
N SER A 892 8.51 -22.55 -23.90
CA SER A 892 8.93 -21.16 -23.68
C SER A 892 9.44 -20.48 -24.96
N SER A 893 9.94 -21.24 -25.94
CA SER A 893 10.33 -20.69 -27.26
C SER A 893 9.14 -20.17 -28.08
N HIS A 894 7.91 -20.54 -27.70
CA HIS A 894 6.69 -20.15 -28.41
C HIS A 894 6.19 -18.74 -28.05
N LEU A 895 6.77 -18.10 -27.03
CA LEU A 895 6.24 -16.87 -26.42
C LEU A 895 6.57 -15.60 -27.20
N SER A 896 7.32 -15.68 -28.30
CA SER A 896 7.60 -14.52 -29.15
C SER A 896 6.52 -14.33 -30.21
N PRO A 897 5.92 -13.13 -30.34
CA PRO A 897 5.03 -12.83 -31.47
C PRO A 897 5.76 -12.83 -32.82
N GLU A 898 7.10 -12.80 -32.81
CA GLU A 898 7.94 -12.78 -34.00
C GLU A 898 8.35 -14.19 -34.49
N ASP A 899 7.86 -15.27 -33.87
CA ASP A 899 8.20 -16.65 -34.27
C ASP A 899 7.67 -17.01 -35.68
N GLY A 900 6.74 -16.20 -36.22
CA GLY A 900 6.17 -16.33 -37.56
C GLY A 900 5.12 -17.44 -37.69
N VAL A 901 4.70 -18.06 -36.59
CA VAL A 901 3.69 -19.12 -36.56
C VAL A 901 2.32 -18.51 -36.27
N MET A 902 1.37 -18.77 -37.17
CA MET A 902 -0.04 -18.39 -36.99
C MET A 902 -0.86 -19.61 -36.59
N MET A 903 -1.70 -19.47 -35.57
CA MET A 903 -2.56 -20.52 -35.03
C MET A 903 -4.03 -20.13 -35.16
N ASP A 904 -4.90 -21.08 -35.55
CA ASP A 904 -6.35 -20.90 -35.45
C ASP A 904 -6.79 -21.22 -34.02
N ILE A 905 -7.18 -20.20 -33.26
CA ILE A 905 -7.57 -20.32 -31.86
C ILE A 905 -9.09 -20.45 -31.65
N SER A 906 -9.84 -20.60 -32.74
CA SER A 906 -11.30 -20.77 -32.67
C SER A 906 -11.68 -22.22 -32.32
N PRO A 907 -12.95 -22.47 -31.92
CA PRO A 907 -13.45 -23.84 -31.74
C PRO A 907 -13.48 -24.68 -33.02
N ALA A 908 -13.18 -24.10 -34.20
CA ALA A 908 -13.02 -24.88 -35.42
C ALA A 908 -11.77 -25.79 -35.38
N SER A 909 -10.76 -25.39 -34.61
CA SER A 909 -9.45 -26.07 -34.56
C SER A 909 -9.04 -26.51 -33.14
N LEU A 910 -9.59 -25.89 -32.09
CA LEU A 910 -9.27 -26.20 -30.70
C LEU A 910 -10.39 -26.95 -29.98
N GLY A 911 -10.01 -27.81 -29.03
CA GLY A 911 -10.93 -28.56 -28.17
C GLY A 911 -11.37 -29.90 -28.77
N ASN A 912 -12.52 -30.41 -28.30
CA ASN A 912 -13.09 -31.70 -28.71
C ASN A 912 -12.20 -32.91 -28.37
N ILE A 913 -11.77 -33.00 -27.10
CA ILE A 913 -10.98 -34.12 -26.55
C ILE A 913 -11.89 -35.05 -25.75
N ASP A 914 -11.92 -36.33 -26.14
CA ASP A 914 -12.81 -37.34 -25.56
C ASP A 914 -12.13 -38.27 -24.54
N ASP A 915 -10.80 -38.42 -24.58
CA ASP A 915 -10.05 -39.34 -23.70
C ASP A 915 -8.63 -38.84 -23.42
N TYR A 916 -8.07 -39.28 -22.30
CA TYR A 916 -6.72 -38.91 -21.86
C TYR A 916 -5.82 -40.14 -21.68
N PRO A 917 -4.51 -40.03 -21.97
CA PRO A 917 -3.57 -41.10 -21.69
C PRO A 917 -3.49 -41.40 -20.18
N ARG A 918 -3.38 -42.68 -19.83
CA ARG A 918 -3.31 -43.12 -18.42
C ARG A 918 -1.90 -43.46 -17.93
N ASN A 919 -0.94 -43.60 -18.84
CA ASN A 919 0.45 -43.86 -18.51
C ASN A 919 1.31 -42.67 -18.96
N PHE A 920 2.31 -42.31 -18.16
CA PHE A 920 3.21 -41.18 -18.44
C PHE A 920 4.00 -41.37 -19.74
N GLU A 921 4.28 -42.61 -20.14
CA GLU A 921 4.99 -42.92 -21.39
C GLU A 921 4.17 -42.59 -22.65
N ASP A 922 2.85 -42.45 -22.53
CA ASP A 922 1.94 -42.13 -23.64
C ASP A 922 1.74 -40.60 -23.79
N TYR A 923 2.24 -39.78 -22.86
CA TYR A 923 2.04 -38.32 -22.88
C TYR A 923 2.71 -37.62 -24.08
N PRO A 924 3.87 -38.07 -24.61
CA PRO A 924 4.45 -37.51 -25.83
C PRO A 924 3.58 -37.67 -27.09
N ASP A 925 2.64 -38.62 -27.09
CA ASP A 925 1.67 -38.77 -28.19
C ASP A 925 0.47 -37.82 -28.03
N PHE A 926 0.24 -37.29 -26.81
CA PHE A 926 -0.85 -36.37 -26.50
C PHE A 926 -0.44 -34.89 -26.61
N TYR A 927 0.77 -34.53 -26.15
CA TYR A 927 1.30 -33.16 -26.24
C TYR A 927 2.33 -33.04 -27.36
N ASP A 928 2.12 -32.11 -28.30
CA ASP A 928 3.12 -31.85 -29.34
C ASP A 928 4.32 -31.12 -28.73
N THR A 929 5.43 -31.84 -28.59
CA THR A 929 6.64 -31.32 -27.93
C THR A 929 7.20 -30.08 -28.62
N LEU A 930 7.13 -29.98 -29.95
CA LEU A 930 7.79 -28.92 -30.72
C LEU A 930 6.82 -27.85 -31.25
N GLN A 931 5.57 -28.21 -31.53
CA GLN A 931 4.60 -27.25 -32.07
C GLN A 931 3.70 -26.65 -30.98
N GLY A 932 3.64 -27.28 -29.80
CA GLY A 932 2.75 -26.88 -28.73
C GLY A 932 1.32 -27.37 -28.93
N GLY A 933 0.53 -27.33 -27.86
CA GLY A 933 -0.86 -27.80 -27.86
C GLY A 933 -1.01 -29.30 -27.61
N ASP A 934 -2.22 -29.79 -27.85
CA ASP A 934 -2.64 -31.17 -27.61
C ASP A 934 -3.31 -31.80 -28.84
N THR A 935 -3.90 -32.99 -28.67
CA THR A 935 -4.56 -33.76 -29.74
C THR A 935 -5.96 -33.26 -30.12
N GLY A 936 -6.39 -32.09 -29.62
CA GLY A 936 -7.68 -31.48 -29.93
C GLY A 936 -7.95 -31.39 -31.45
N SER A 937 -9.19 -31.66 -31.83
CA SER A 937 -9.62 -31.70 -33.23
C SER A 937 -10.59 -30.60 -33.63
N GLY A 938 -11.10 -29.84 -32.66
CA GLY A 938 -12.12 -28.82 -32.87
C GLY A 938 -13.46 -29.37 -33.35
N TYR A 939 -14.33 -28.46 -33.76
CA TYR A 939 -15.72 -28.72 -34.16
C TYR A 939 -16.03 -28.14 -35.54
N ASP A 940 -16.66 -28.93 -36.41
CA ASP A 940 -17.06 -28.46 -37.75
C ASP A 940 -18.17 -27.39 -37.70
N THR A 941 -19.11 -27.48 -36.76
CA THR A 941 -20.31 -26.63 -36.69
C THR A 941 -20.78 -26.38 -35.26
N ASN A 942 -21.26 -25.16 -35.00
CA ASN A 942 -21.96 -24.82 -33.76
C ASN A 942 -23.32 -25.54 -33.71
N PRO A 943 -23.61 -26.32 -32.65
CA PRO A 943 -24.81 -27.17 -32.60
C PRO A 943 -26.12 -26.38 -32.42
N VAL A 944 -26.04 -25.14 -31.92
CA VAL A 944 -27.21 -24.27 -31.67
C VAL A 944 -27.57 -23.48 -32.94
N THR A 945 -26.58 -22.89 -33.61
CA THR A 945 -26.81 -22.05 -34.80
C THR A 945 -26.81 -22.84 -36.11
N GLY A 946 -26.14 -24.01 -36.15
CA GLY A 946 -25.92 -24.82 -37.35
C GLY A 946 -24.90 -24.23 -38.33
N ALA A 947 -24.24 -23.14 -37.98
CA ALA A 947 -23.18 -22.52 -38.78
C ALA A 947 -21.80 -23.13 -38.43
N PRO A 948 -20.83 -23.15 -39.37
CA PRO A 948 -19.46 -23.49 -39.05
C PRO A 948 -18.84 -22.46 -38.08
N TYR A 949 -17.97 -22.90 -37.17
CA TYR A 949 -17.16 -21.98 -36.38
C TYR A 949 -16.22 -21.21 -37.31
N ALA A 950 -16.11 -19.90 -37.10
CA ALA A 950 -15.27 -19.05 -37.93
C ALA A 950 -13.81 -19.16 -37.44
N PRO A 951 -12.85 -19.51 -38.32
CA PRO A 951 -11.43 -19.53 -37.95
C PRO A 951 -10.95 -18.16 -37.46
N GLN A 952 -10.09 -18.17 -36.43
CA GLN A 952 -9.46 -16.99 -35.85
C GLN A 952 -7.95 -17.17 -35.82
N MET A 953 -7.27 -16.67 -36.86
CA MET A 953 -5.82 -16.78 -36.99
C MET A 953 -5.11 -15.69 -36.20
N VAL A 954 -4.31 -16.08 -35.20
CA VAL A 954 -3.49 -15.16 -34.39
C VAL A 954 -2.03 -15.65 -34.30
N PRO A 955 -1.05 -14.78 -34.01
CA PRO A 955 0.31 -15.22 -33.71
C PRO A 955 0.34 -16.17 -32.52
N ARG A 956 1.08 -17.27 -32.62
CA ARG A 956 1.19 -18.26 -31.52
C ARG A 956 1.78 -17.66 -30.24
N GLY A 957 2.72 -16.72 -30.38
CA GLY A 957 3.30 -15.99 -29.24
C GLY A 957 2.32 -15.08 -28.51
N ASP A 958 1.39 -14.45 -29.23
CA ASP A 958 0.34 -13.67 -28.57
C ASP A 958 -0.64 -14.60 -27.84
N TYR A 959 -1.08 -15.67 -28.49
CA TYR A 959 -2.01 -16.62 -27.88
C TYR A 959 -1.43 -17.30 -26.63
N SER A 960 -0.18 -17.75 -26.68
CA SER A 960 0.43 -18.46 -25.55
C SER A 960 0.64 -17.56 -24.32
N ARG A 961 1.06 -16.30 -24.52
CA ARG A 961 1.19 -15.30 -23.44
C ARG A 961 -0.16 -14.91 -22.85
N VAL A 962 -1.14 -14.59 -23.71
CA VAL A 962 -2.53 -14.30 -23.29
C VAL A 962 -3.11 -15.45 -22.49
N LEU A 963 -2.92 -16.69 -22.96
CA LEU A 963 -3.46 -17.85 -22.29
C LEU A 963 -2.81 -18.08 -20.92
N ALA A 964 -1.49 -17.89 -20.83
CA ALA A 964 -0.74 -18.01 -19.58
C ALA A 964 -1.20 -16.99 -18.53
N GLU A 965 -1.52 -15.76 -18.93
CA GLU A 965 -1.96 -14.70 -18.01
C GLU A 965 -3.45 -14.79 -17.67
N PHE A 966 -4.32 -15.06 -18.65
CA PHE A 966 -5.78 -15.14 -18.43
C PHE A 966 -6.14 -16.18 -17.35
N TRP A 967 -5.58 -17.38 -17.46
CA TRP A 967 -5.82 -18.46 -16.49
C TRP A 967 -4.86 -18.43 -15.29
N ALA A 968 -3.94 -17.47 -15.24
CA ALA A 968 -3.20 -17.13 -14.02
C ALA A 968 -3.91 -16.03 -13.22
N ASP A 969 -5.07 -15.54 -13.65
CA ASP A 969 -6.02 -14.68 -12.93
C ASP A 969 -5.50 -13.31 -12.42
N GLY A 970 -4.19 -12.99 -12.46
CA GLY A 970 -3.63 -11.66 -12.17
C GLY A 970 -3.94 -11.07 -10.77
N PRO A 971 -3.53 -9.81 -10.46
CA PRO A 971 -3.78 -9.15 -9.17
C PRO A 971 -5.26 -8.99 -8.83
N ASP A 972 -6.15 -9.07 -9.82
CA ASP A 972 -7.60 -9.06 -9.63
C ASP A 972 -8.19 -10.48 -9.42
N SER A 973 -7.35 -11.47 -9.07
CA SER A 973 -7.72 -12.88 -9.03
C SER A 973 -8.75 -13.23 -7.94
N GLU A 974 -9.87 -13.82 -8.34
CA GLU A 974 -10.76 -14.60 -7.46
C GLU A 974 -10.25 -16.03 -7.17
N THR A 975 -8.99 -16.33 -7.52
CA THR A 975 -8.36 -17.66 -7.58
C THR A 975 -9.10 -18.65 -8.48
N PRO A 976 -8.47 -19.79 -8.86
CA PRO A 976 -9.12 -20.75 -9.78
C PRO A 976 -10.52 -21.22 -9.38
N PRO A 977 -10.82 -21.56 -8.10
CA PRO A 977 -12.18 -21.95 -7.75
C PRO A 977 -13.19 -20.80 -7.90
N GLY A 978 -12.80 -19.54 -7.65
CA GLY A 978 -13.67 -18.38 -7.85
C GLY A 978 -13.91 -18.09 -9.33
N HIS A 979 -12.88 -18.25 -10.18
CA HIS A 979 -13.00 -18.01 -11.63
C HIS A 979 -14.13 -18.87 -12.24
N TRP A 980 -14.28 -20.13 -11.80
CA TRP A 980 -15.38 -20.99 -12.25
C TRP A 980 -16.76 -20.59 -11.70
N PHE A 981 -16.83 -19.89 -10.58
CA PHE A 981 -18.06 -19.24 -10.13
C PHE A 981 -18.41 -18.01 -10.99
N THR A 982 -17.41 -17.24 -11.42
CA THR A 982 -17.59 -16.15 -12.39
C THR A 982 -18.14 -16.70 -13.72
N ILE A 983 -17.56 -17.78 -14.26
CA ILE A 983 -18.08 -18.45 -15.46
C ILE A 983 -19.50 -18.98 -15.25
N LEU A 984 -19.80 -19.60 -14.11
CA LEU A 984 -21.16 -20.06 -13.79
C LEU A 984 -22.15 -18.89 -13.77
N ASN A 985 -21.74 -17.75 -13.22
CA ASN A 985 -22.55 -16.54 -13.20
C ASN A 985 -22.84 -16.02 -14.61
N GLU A 986 -21.84 -15.95 -15.49
CA GLU A 986 -22.02 -15.59 -16.90
C GLU A 986 -23.00 -16.55 -17.61
N VAL A 987 -22.89 -17.86 -17.34
CA VAL A 987 -23.82 -18.87 -17.88
C VAL A 987 -25.25 -18.63 -17.36
N ASN A 988 -25.40 -18.35 -16.06
CA ASN A 988 -26.70 -18.10 -15.41
C ASN A 988 -27.40 -16.85 -15.95
N ASP A 989 -26.60 -15.85 -16.34
CA ASP A 989 -27.06 -14.56 -16.85
C ASP A 989 -27.30 -14.59 -18.38
N HIS A 990 -26.85 -15.64 -19.08
CA HIS A 990 -27.00 -15.77 -20.52
C HIS A 990 -28.47 -15.97 -20.95
N GLU A 991 -28.96 -15.14 -21.88
CA GLU A 991 -30.38 -15.09 -22.30
C GLU A 991 -30.93 -16.40 -22.92
N LEU A 992 -30.06 -17.24 -23.48
CA LEU A 992 -30.43 -18.55 -24.04
C LEU A 992 -30.39 -19.71 -23.03
N LEU A 993 -29.98 -19.48 -21.77
CA LEU A 993 -30.02 -20.54 -20.76
C LEU A 993 -31.47 -20.85 -20.38
N ALA A 994 -31.88 -22.10 -20.55
CA ALA A 994 -33.09 -22.60 -19.93
C ALA A 994 -32.74 -23.17 -18.55
N ARG A 995 -33.20 -22.54 -17.45
CA ARG A 995 -32.93 -22.93 -16.06
C ARG A 995 -33.66 -24.22 -15.66
N ARG A 996 -33.36 -25.31 -16.34
CA ARG A 996 -33.94 -26.64 -16.17
C ARG A 996 -32.84 -27.55 -15.67
N TYR A 997 -33.05 -28.16 -14.50
CA TYR A 997 -32.07 -29.07 -13.93
C TYR A 997 -31.78 -30.23 -14.89
N ARG A 998 -30.51 -30.43 -15.23
CA ARG A 998 -30.06 -31.38 -16.28
C ARG A 998 -30.72 -31.16 -17.64
N GLY A 999 -31.09 -29.92 -17.98
CA GLY A 999 -31.75 -29.56 -19.23
C GLY A 999 -33.18 -30.11 -19.37
N THR A 1000 -33.76 -30.70 -18.31
CA THR A 1000 -35.07 -31.37 -18.36
C THR A 1000 -36.00 -30.92 -17.21
N GLY A 1001 -37.28 -31.28 -17.30
CA GLY A 1001 -38.25 -30.94 -16.26
C GLY A 1001 -38.75 -29.49 -16.33
N PRO A 1002 -39.44 -28.99 -15.28
CA PRO A 1002 -39.89 -27.59 -15.21
C PRO A 1002 -38.72 -26.62 -15.09
N GLU A 1003 -38.98 -25.36 -15.44
CA GLU A 1003 -37.99 -24.30 -15.29
C GLU A 1003 -38.00 -23.82 -13.85
N LEU A 1004 -36.82 -23.66 -13.28
CA LEU A 1004 -36.60 -23.22 -11.91
C LEU A 1004 -36.58 -21.69 -11.84
N GLY A 1005 -37.02 -21.15 -10.71
CA GLY A 1005 -36.82 -19.72 -10.44
C GLY A 1005 -35.33 -19.41 -10.20
N HIS A 1006 -34.94 -18.14 -10.35
CA HIS A 1006 -33.55 -17.69 -10.20
C HIS A 1006 -32.93 -18.17 -8.88
N LEU A 1007 -33.61 -17.93 -7.75
CA LEU A 1007 -33.09 -18.30 -6.43
C LEU A 1007 -32.84 -19.81 -6.28
N GLU A 1008 -33.78 -20.66 -6.74
CA GLU A 1008 -33.60 -22.12 -6.65
C GLU A 1008 -32.48 -22.61 -7.58
N TRP A 1009 -32.40 -22.04 -8.79
CA TRP A 1009 -31.33 -22.37 -9.74
C TRP A 1009 -29.97 -22.03 -9.15
N ASP A 1010 -29.74 -20.77 -8.77
CA ASP A 1010 -28.45 -20.29 -8.27
C ASP A 1010 -27.99 -21.09 -7.05
N ILE A 1011 -28.89 -21.34 -6.08
CA ILE A 1011 -28.56 -22.11 -4.88
C ILE A 1011 -28.15 -23.54 -5.20
N LYS A 1012 -28.85 -24.22 -6.10
CA LYS A 1012 -28.52 -25.61 -6.47
C LYS A 1012 -27.22 -25.67 -7.25
N THR A 1013 -26.98 -24.73 -8.16
CA THR A 1013 -25.75 -24.70 -8.96
C THR A 1013 -24.54 -24.35 -8.10
N TYR A 1014 -24.65 -23.36 -7.20
CA TYR A 1014 -23.58 -23.00 -6.27
C TYR A 1014 -23.29 -24.10 -5.27
N PHE A 1015 -24.30 -24.82 -4.76
CA PHE A 1015 -24.09 -25.93 -3.84
C PHE A 1015 -23.29 -27.07 -4.49
N ALA A 1016 -23.68 -27.47 -5.71
CA ALA A 1016 -22.98 -28.52 -6.45
C ALA A 1016 -21.56 -28.09 -6.87
N LEU A 1017 -21.40 -26.88 -7.43
CA LEU A 1017 -20.09 -26.38 -7.85
C LEU A 1017 -19.17 -26.13 -6.65
N GLY A 1018 -19.67 -25.49 -5.60
CA GLY A 1018 -18.92 -25.23 -4.37
C GLY A 1018 -18.40 -26.53 -3.75
N GLY A 1019 -19.26 -27.56 -3.65
CA GLY A 1019 -18.85 -28.89 -3.17
C GLY A 1019 -17.73 -29.50 -4.02
N ALA A 1020 -17.85 -29.42 -5.35
CA ALA A 1020 -16.81 -29.91 -6.26
C ALA A 1020 -15.49 -29.12 -6.13
N MET A 1021 -15.54 -27.80 -5.96
CA MET A 1021 -14.33 -26.99 -5.74
C MET A 1021 -13.68 -27.35 -4.41
N HIS A 1022 -14.44 -27.52 -3.34
CA HIS A 1022 -13.92 -27.91 -2.03
C HIS A 1022 -13.21 -29.28 -2.08
N ASP A 1023 -13.83 -30.27 -2.70
CA ASP A 1023 -13.24 -31.61 -2.83
C ASP A 1023 -12.03 -31.64 -3.78
N ALA A 1024 -12.05 -30.82 -4.83
CA ALA A 1024 -10.89 -30.65 -5.72
C ALA A 1024 -9.69 -30.05 -4.94
N ALA A 1025 -9.94 -29.10 -4.03
CA ALA A 1025 -8.91 -28.52 -3.16
C ALA A 1025 -8.30 -29.58 -2.24
N ILE A 1026 -9.15 -30.34 -1.52
CA ILE A 1026 -8.74 -31.40 -0.60
C ILE A 1026 -7.89 -32.45 -1.33
N THR A 1027 -8.38 -32.90 -2.49
CA THR A 1027 -7.70 -33.93 -3.28
C THR A 1027 -6.35 -33.43 -3.79
N ALA A 1028 -6.33 -32.27 -4.46
CA ALA A 1028 -5.10 -31.75 -5.05
C ALA A 1028 -4.04 -31.41 -4.00
N TRP A 1029 -4.40 -30.77 -2.88
CA TRP A 1029 -3.43 -30.43 -1.83
C TRP A 1029 -3.02 -31.61 -0.96
N GLY A 1030 -3.88 -32.61 -0.76
CA GLY A 1030 -3.48 -33.88 -0.13
C GLY A 1030 -2.41 -34.61 -0.95
N ILE A 1031 -2.58 -34.68 -2.27
CA ILE A 1031 -1.58 -35.23 -3.21
C ILE A 1031 -0.30 -34.38 -3.20
N LYS A 1032 -0.42 -33.05 -3.33
CA LYS A 1032 0.74 -32.13 -3.35
C LYS A 1032 1.56 -32.21 -2.07
N GLY A 1033 0.92 -32.25 -0.91
CA GLY A 1033 1.62 -32.34 0.37
C GLY A 1033 2.34 -33.67 0.56
N TRP A 1034 1.71 -34.78 0.15
CA TRP A 1034 2.32 -36.10 0.27
C TRP A 1034 3.50 -36.28 -0.68
N TYR A 1035 3.27 -36.14 -1.99
CA TYR A 1035 4.27 -36.37 -3.02
C TYR A 1035 5.32 -35.26 -3.07
N ASP A 1036 4.94 -34.04 -2.68
CA ASP A 1036 5.84 -32.90 -2.51
C ASP A 1036 6.73 -32.69 -3.74
N TYR A 1037 6.13 -32.76 -4.93
CA TYR A 1037 6.85 -32.85 -6.19
C TYR A 1037 7.41 -31.51 -6.67
N ILE A 1038 8.60 -31.57 -7.27
CA ILE A 1038 9.38 -30.42 -7.76
C ILE A 1038 8.67 -29.60 -8.84
N ARG A 1039 9.03 -28.31 -8.96
CA ARG A 1039 8.55 -27.36 -9.98
C ARG A 1039 9.54 -27.20 -11.15
N PRO A 1040 9.08 -26.75 -12.34
CA PRO A 1040 9.95 -26.65 -13.53
C PRO A 1040 11.21 -25.81 -13.34
N ILE A 1041 11.13 -24.62 -12.73
CA ILE A 1041 12.32 -23.76 -12.56
C ILE A 1041 13.44 -24.48 -11.79
N SER A 1042 13.09 -25.15 -10.69
CA SER A 1042 14.05 -25.92 -9.87
C SER A 1042 14.60 -27.11 -10.62
N ALA A 1043 13.73 -27.89 -11.29
CA ALA A 1043 14.11 -29.10 -12.02
C ALA A 1043 14.97 -28.80 -13.26
N ILE A 1044 14.59 -27.82 -14.08
CA ILE A 1044 15.29 -27.44 -15.30
C ILE A 1044 16.69 -26.92 -14.96
N ARG A 1045 16.80 -25.98 -14.00
CA ARG A 1045 18.10 -25.43 -13.59
C ARG A 1045 19.00 -26.51 -12.99
N ALA A 1046 18.47 -27.38 -12.14
CA ALA A 1046 19.26 -28.44 -11.53
C ALA A 1046 19.71 -29.53 -12.52
N MET A 1047 18.86 -29.94 -13.47
CA MET A 1047 19.27 -30.84 -14.56
C MET A 1047 20.32 -30.18 -15.46
N ALA A 1048 20.19 -28.88 -15.74
CA ALA A 1048 21.14 -28.14 -16.56
C ALA A 1048 22.52 -27.99 -15.90
N ASP A 1049 22.57 -27.79 -14.58
CA ASP A 1049 23.83 -27.77 -13.81
C ASP A 1049 24.58 -29.11 -13.87
N GLY A 1050 23.84 -30.23 -13.96
CA GLY A 1050 24.41 -31.56 -14.19
C GLY A 1050 24.99 -31.73 -15.60
N GLY A 1051 24.50 -30.98 -16.58
CA GLY A 1051 24.88 -31.07 -17.99
C GLY A 1051 23.85 -31.84 -18.82
N GLN A 1052 24.27 -32.52 -19.89
CA GLN A 1052 23.36 -33.17 -20.83
C GLN A 1052 23.27 -34.69 -20.66
N SER A 1053 22.11 -35.28 -20.96
CA SER A 1053 21.88 -36.73 -20.80
C SER A 1053 21.70 -37.52 -22.11
N SER A 1054 21.86 -36.89 -23.29
CA SER A 1054 21.57 -37.50 -24.60
C SER A 1054 22.72 -38.32 -25.18
N ASP A 1055 23.98 -37.93 -24.97
CA ASP A 1055 25.14 -38.62 -25.56
C ASP A 1055 26.32 -38.71 -24.59
N ALA A 1056 26.64 -39.93 -24.14
CA ALA A 1056 27.75 -40.19 -23.22
C ALA A 1056 29.15 -39.83 -23.75
N GLU A 1057 29.29 -39.58 -25.06
CA GLU A 1057 30.56 -39.19 -25.69
C GLU A 1057 30.71 -37.67 -25.86
N LEU A 1058 29.66 -36.87 -25.59
CA LEU A 1058 29.71 -35.40 -25.61
C LEU A 1058 30.17 -34.83 -24.26
N ALA A 1059 30.63 -33.59 -24.28
CA ALA A 1059 31.03 -32.87 -23.07
C ALA A 1059 29.85 -32.68 -22.12
N GLY A 1060 30.14 -32.64 -20.81
CA GLY A 1060 29.12 -32.40 -19.79
C GLY A 1060 28.06 -33.51 -19.71
N TYR A 1061 28.37 -34.76 -20.08
CA TYR A 1061 27.40 -35.85 -19.91
C TYR A 1061 27.14 -36.16 -18.44
N ASP A 1062 25.87 -36.13 -18.05
CA ASP A 1062 25.36 -36.67 -16.80
C ASP A 1062 24.07 -37.46 -17.09
N VAL A 1063 23.94 -38.63 -16.47
CA VAL A 1063 22.75 -39.46 -16.64
C VAL A 1063 21.51 -38.76 -16.10
N ASP A 1064 21.64 -37.90 -15.09
CA ASP A 1064 20.55 -37.12 -14.49
C ASP A 1064 20.46 -35.69 -15.08
N GLY A 1065 21.24 -35.40 -16.12
CA GLY A 1065 21.22 -34.13 -16.84
C GLY A 1065 20.00 -33.95 -17.76
N ILE A 1066 19.94 -32.80 -18.44
CA ILE A 1066 18.86 -32.45 -19.35
C ILE A 1066 19.09 -33.04 -20.77
N PRO A 1067 18.08 -33.61 -21.43
CA PRO A 1067 18.24 -34.12 -22.79
C PRO A 1067 18.42 -32.98 -23.80
N LEU A 1068 19.38 -33.15 -24.72
CA LEU A 1068 19.55 -32.28 -25.89
C LEU A 1068 18.41 -32.48 -26.90
N GLU A 1069 17.93 -31.38 -27.46
CA GLU A 1069 16.92 -31.30 -28.52
C GLU A 1069 17.39 -30.26 -29.55
N ASP A 1070 17.62 -30.70 -30.79
CA ASP A 1070 18.25 -29.87 -31.84
C ASP A 1070 17.45 -28.60 -32.11
N GLY A 1071 18.09 -27.43 -31.98
CA GLY A 1071 17.44 -26.13 -32.14
C GLY A 1071 16.67 -25.60 -30.92
N TYR A 1072 16.65 -26.34 -29.79
CA TYR A 1072 15.95 -25.89 -28.57
C TYR A 1072 16.77 -26.06 -27.29
N VAL A 1073 17.46 -27.19 -27.11
CA VAL A 1073 18.30 -27.51 -25.95
C VAL A 1073 19.65 -28.00 -26.44
N GLU A 1074 20.68 -27.19 -26.27
CA GLU A 1074 22.00 -27.42 -26.87
C GLU A 1074 23.15 -27.18 -25.89
N LEU A 1075 24.33 -27.69 -26.23
CA LEU A 1075 25.58 -27.28 -25.58
C LEU A 1075 26.05 -25.94 -26.16
N VAL A 1076 26.51 -25.04 -25.30
CA VAL A 1076 27.26 -23.84 -25.71
C VAL A 1076 28.56 -24.29 -26.38
N GLN A 1077 28.78 -23.86 -27.62
CA GLN A 1077 29.98 -24.15 -28.40
C GLN A 1077 30.96 -22.98 -28.37
N ALA A 1078 32.25 -23.27 -28.60
CA ALA A 1078 33.25 -22.23 -28.74
C ALA A 1078 32.91 -21.30 -29.93
N GLY A 1079 32.80 -20.01 -29.66
CA GLY A 1079 32.36 -19.00 -30.63
C GLY A 1079 30.84 -18.76 -30.70
N ASP A 1080 30.03 -19.41 -29.86
CA ASP A 1080 28.66 -18.97 -29.60
C ASP A 1080 28.65 -17.61 -28.88
N ASP A 1081 27.63 -16.78 -29.09
CA ASP A 1081 27.49 -15.50 -28.38
C ASP A 1081 27.39 -15.68 -26.86
N LEU A 1082 26.92 -16.84 -26.41
CA LEU A 1082 26.83 -17.22 -24.99
C LEU A 1082 28.12 -17.86 -24.44
N ALA A 1083 29.17 -18.05 -25.23
CA ALA A 1083 30.41 -18.71 -24.79
C ALA A 1083 31.13 -17.94 -23.67
N GLY A 1084 30.91 -16.63 -23.58
CA GLY A 1084 31.68 -15.72 -22.72
C GLY A 1084 32.99 -15.26 -23.36
N ASP A 1085 33.61 -14.23 -22.80
CA ASP A 1085 34.83 -13.62 -23.35
C ASP A 1085 36.04 -14.56 -23.30
N ASP A 1086 36.04 -15.50 -22.34
CA ASP A 1086 37.10 -16.48 -22.08
C ASP A 1086 36.64 -17.93 -22.38
N ASP A 1087 35.58 -18.12 -23.16
CA ASP A 1087 34.92 -19.43 -23.40
C ASP A 1087 34.44 -20.12 -22.09
N GLU A 1088 34.17 -19.36 -21.03
CA GLU A 1088 33.85 -19.86 -19.68
C GLU A 1088 32.51 -20.62 -19.59
N HIS A 1089 31.61 -20.40 -20.54
CA HIS A 1089 30.33 -21.10 -20.62
C HIS A 1089 30.33 -22.26 -21.62
N VAL A 1090 31.42 -22.49 -22.37
CA VAL A 1090 31.50 -23.59 -23.35
C VAL A 1090 31.29 -24.94 -22.66
N GLY A 1091 30.34 -25.72 -23.16
CA GLY A 1091 29.91 -27.00 -22.59
C GLY A 1091 28.81 -26.90 -21.54
N LYS A 1092 28.35 -25.70 -21.16
CA LYS A 1092 27.09 -25.52 -20.42
C LYS A 1092 25.89 -25.73 -21.35
N ILE A 1093 24.71 -25.89 -20.75
CA ILE A 1093 23.43 -25.99 -21.47
C ILE A 1093 22.90 -24.60 -21.80
N LYS A 1094 22.45 -24.41 -23.05
CA LYS A 1094 21.65 -23.26 -23.49
C LYS A 1094 20.26 -23.70 -23.94
N LEU A 1095 19.27 -22.86 -23.69
CA LEU A 1095 17.86 -23.04 -24.06
C LEU A 1095 17.44 -21.95 -25.03
N LEU A 1096 16.66 -22.29 -26.05
CA LEU A 1096 15.89 -21.31 -26.82
C LEU A 1096 14.57 -21.09 -26.07
N ALA A 1097 14.43 -19.95 -25.39
CA ALA A 1097 13.31 -19.69 -24.48
C ALA A 1097 13.00 -18.19 -24.40
N TRP A 1098 11.89 -17.83 -23.72
CA TRP A 1098 11.64 -16.46 -23.27
C TRP A 1098 12.83 -15.99 -22.42
N ARG A 1099 13.31 -14.78 -22.67
CA ARG A 1099 14.61 -14.35 -22.14
C ARG A 1099 14.60 -13.98 -20.66
N GLY A 1100 13.42 -13.80 -20.08
CA GLY A 1100 13.27 -13.53 -18.66
C GLY A 1100 13.05 -12.04 -18.35
N PRO A 1101 12.77 -11.74 -17.07
CA PRO A 1101 12.46 -10.39 -16.60
C PRO A 1101 13.61 -9.39 -16.76
N ASP A 1102 14.87 -9.85 -16.83
CA ASP A 1102 16.05 -8.98 -17.02
C ASP A 1102 16.06 -8.20 -18.35
N PHE A 1103 15.13 -8.49 -19.26
CA PHE A 1103 14.96 -7.82 -20.55
C PHE A 1103 13.71 -6.91 -20.59
N ILE A 1104 13.05 -6.67 -19.45
CA ILE A 1104 11.85 -5.85 -19.32
C ILE A 1104 12.16 -4.79 -18.27
N ASP A 1105 12.38 -3.54 -18.70
CA ASP A 1105 12.53 -2.40 -17.80
C ASP A 1105 11.16 -1.79 -17.49
N ASP A 1106 10.28 -1.71 -18.50
CA ASP A 1106 8.91 -1.24 -18.42
C ASP A 1106 7.93 -2.24 -19.08
N PRO A 1107 7.08 -2.95 -18.32
CA PRO A 1107 6.17 -3.95 -18.87
C PRO A 1107 5.10 -3.38 -19.81
N ASP A 1108 4.84 -2.07 -19.79
CA ASP A 1108 3.88 -1.44 -20.71
C ASP A 1108 4.47 -1.21 -22.11
N THR A 1109 5.81 -1.20 -22.24
CA THR A 1109 6.47 -0.84 -23.50
C THR A 1109 7.56 -1.81 -23.97
N ASP A 1110 8.06 -2.68 -23.09
CA ASP A 1110 9.11 -3.64 -23.40
C ASP A 1110 8.57 -5.06 -23.62
N GLN A 1111 9.34 -5.86 -24.37
CA GLN A 1111 9.13 -7.30 -24.53
C GLN A 1111 10.49 -8.01 -24.38
N ALA A 1112 10.57 -9.04 -23.54
CA ALA A 1112 11.82 -9.79 -23.39
C ALA A 1112 12.16 -10.57 -24.68
N GLY A 1113 11.11 -10.99 -25.40
CA GLY A 1113 11.20 -11.83 -26.59
C GLY A 1113 11.78 -13.21 -26.29
N VAL A 1114 12.12 -13.94 -27.36
CA VAL A 1114 12.71 -15.29 -27.30
C VAL A 1114 14.13 -15.25 -27.83
N GLY A 1115 15.04 -16.01 -27.21
CA GLY A 1115 16.43 -16.13 -27.64
C GLY A 1115 17.16 -17.27 -26.96
N TRP A 1116 18.41 -17.50 -27.38
CA TRP A 1116 19.30 -18.42 -26.68
C TRP A 1116 19.72 -17.79 -25.35
N ILE A 1117 19.45 -18.50 -24.25
CA ILE A 1117 19.90 -18.13 -22.90
C ILE A 1117 20.65 -19.30 -22.26
N LEU A 1118 21.51 -19.03 -21.28
CA LEU A 1118 22.06 -20.08 -20.44
C LEU A 1118 20.94 -20.70 -19.60
N ALA A 1119 20.85 -22.03 -19.57
CA ALA A 1119 19.78 -22.75 -18.88
C ALA A 1119 19.76 -22.49 -17.36
N GLU A 1120 20.93 -22.22 -16.78
CA GLU A 1120 21.11 -21.83 -15.38
C GLU A 1120 20.40 -20.51 -15.02
N ASN A 1121 20.04 -19.70 -16.02
CA ASN A 1121 19.32 -18.43 -15.86
C ASN A 1121 17.87 -18.50 -16.35
N TRP A 1122 17.31 -19.70 -16.60
CA TRP A 1122 15.96 -19.83 -17.16
C TRP A 1122 14.87 -19.38 -16.16
N TRP A 1123 13.86 -18.68 -16.67
CA TRP A 1123 12.67 -18.25 -15.92
C TRP A 1123 11.39 -18.78 -16.61
N PRO A 1124 10.36 -19.17 -15.84
CA PRO A 1124 9.01 -19.34 -16.38
C PRO A 1124 8.44 -17.98 -16.81
N TYR A 1125 7.48 -17.97 -17.73
CA TYR A 1125 6.79 -16.74 -18.16
C TYR A 1125 5.83 -16.28 -17.06
N GLN A 1126 6.37 -15.52 -16.10
CA GLN A 1126 5.73 -15.01 -14.90
C GLN A 1126 6.42 -13.71 -14.46
N ARG A 1127 5.80 -12.95 -13.55
CA ARG A 1127 6.42 -11.76 -12.95
C ARG A 1127 7.64 -12.14 -12.11
N PRO A 1128 8.68 -11.28 -12.04
CA PRO A 1128 9.83 -11.53 -11.16
C PRO A 1128 9.44 -11.60 -9.68
N THR A 1129 8.32 -10.97 -9.29
CA THR A 1129 7.77 -10.98 -7.93
C THR A 1129 6.84 -12.16 -7.63
N PHE A 1130 6.49 -12.97 -8.64
CA PHE A 1130 5.65 -14.17 -8.51
C PHE A 1130 6.05 -15.24 -9.53
N VAL A 1131 7.19 -15.89 -9.33
CA VAL A 1131 7.80 -16.78 -10.34
C VAL A 1131 7.10 -18.14 -10.46
N THR A 1132 6.62 -18.68 -9.36
CA THR A 1132 5.79 -19.89 -9.31
C THR A 1132 4.99 -19.87 -8.02
N PRO A 1133 3.77 -20.44 -7.98
CA PRO A 1133 3.02 -20.52 -6.74
C PRO A 1133 3.77 -21.29 -5.64
N PRO A 1134 3.66 -20.86 -4.36
CA PRO A 1134 4.43 -21.40 -3.24
C PRO A 1134 3.84 -22.74 -2.73
N PHE A 1135 3.86 -23.75 -3.59
CA PHE A 1135 3.45 -25.12 -3.29
C PHE A 1135 3.92 -26.09 -4.39
N ALA A 1136 4.03 -27.37 -4.04
CA ALA A 1136 4.43 -28.45 -4.95
C ALA A 1136 3.60 -28.55 -6.24
N GLY A 1137 4.21 -29.12 -7.29
CA GLY A 1137 3.61 -29.24 -8.63
C GLY A 1137 2.51 -30.28 -8.75
N TYR A 1138 2.78 -31.53 -8.34
CA TYR A 1138 1.95 -32.69 -8.63
C TYR A 1138 0.81 -32.89 -7.63
N ILE A 1139 -0.46 -32.91 -8.02
CA ILE A 1139 -1.05 -32.63 -9.35
C ILE A 1139 -1.40 -31.14 -9.52
N SER A 1140 -1.64 -30.68 -10.74
CA SER A 1140 -2.10 -29.32 -11.01
C SER A 1140 -3.48 -29.05 -10.38
N GLY A 1141 -3.53 -28.08 -9.46
CA GLY A 1141 -4.78 -27.64 -8.86
C GLY A 1141 -5.73 -27.04 -9.90
N HIS A 1142 -5.20 -26.23 -10.83
CA HIS A 1142 -6.01 -25.60 -11.89
C HIS A 1142 -6.66 -26.65 -12.79
N SER A 1143 -5.92 -27.69 -13.19
CA SER A 1143 -6.46 -28.78 -14.02
C SER A 1143 -7.59 -29.53 -13.29
N THR A 1144 -7.41 -29.74 -11.98
CA THR A 1144 -8.38 -30.46 -11.13
C THR A 1144 -9.66 -29.65 -10.91
N TYR A 1145 -9.54 -28.39 -10.48
CA TYR A 1145 -10.69 -27.48 -10.31
C TYR A 1145 -11.47 -27.35 -11.63
N SER A 1146 -10.75 -27.07 -12.72
CA SER A 1146 -11.38 -26.77 -13.99
C SER A 1146 -12.14 -27.94 -14.57
N ARG A 1147 -11.58 -29.14 -14.46
CA ARG A 1147 -12.26 -30.32 -14.99
C ARG A 1147 -13.46 -30.69 -14.14
N ALA A 1148 -13.37 -30.59 -12.81
CA ALA A 1148 -14.50 -30.81 -11.92
C ALA A 1148 -15.64 -29.81 -12.19
N ALA A 1149 -15.33 -28.53 -12.35
CA ALA A 1149 -16.31 -27.51 -12.70
C ALA A 1149 -16.97 -27.78 -14.05
N ALA A 1150 -16.19 -28.14 -15.08
CA ALA A 1150 -16.70 -28.45 -16.40
C ALA A 1150 -17.71 -29.63 -16.40
N GLU A 1151 -17.44 -30.69 -15.64
CA GLU A 1151 -18.38 -31.81 -15.49
C GLU A 1151 -19.66 -31.38 -14.76
N VAL A 1152 -19.53 -30.58 -13.69
CA VAL A 1152 -20.68 -30.06 -12.94
C VAL A 1152 -21.55 -29.15 -13.82
N LEU A 1153 -20.99 -28.19 -14.53
CA LEU A 1153 -21.73 -27.28 -15.42
C LEU A 1153 -22.40 -28.02 -16.57
N THR A 1154 -21.68 -28.96 -17.20
CA THR A 1154 -22.22 -29.83 -18.26
C THR A 1154 -23.47 -30.57 -17.77
N ALA A 1155 -23.37 -31.18 -16.59
CA ALA A 1155 -24.46 -31.97 -16.05
C ALA A 1155 -25.63 -31.09 -15.58
N LEU A 1156 -25.37 -29.97 -14.91
CA LEU A 1156 -26.41 -29.06 -14.39
C LEU A 1156 -27.24 -28.45 -15.52
N THR A 1157 -26.58 -27.98 -16.58
CA THR A 1157 -27.25 -27.40 -17.76
C THR A 1157 -27.87 -28.46 -18.66
N GLY A 1158 -27.37 -29.70 -18.60
CA GLY A 1158 -27.78 -30.81 -19.46
C GLY A 1158 -27.25 -30.70 -20.89
N ASP A 1159 -26.30 -29.81 -21.13
CA ASP A 1159 -25.63 -29.59 -22.41
C ASP A 1159 -24.12 -29.44 -22.16
N ALA A 1160 -23.29 -30.04 -23.01
CA ALA A 1160 -21.84 -29.87 -22.92
C ALA A 1160 -21.41 -28.49 -23.43
N PHE A 1161 -22.22 -27.88 -24.30
CA PHE A 1161 -21.92 -26.58 -24.90
C PHE A 1161 -22.36 -25.43 -24.00
N PHE A 1162 -21.61 -24.33 -24.05
CA PHE A 1162 -22.06 -23.06 -23.49
C PHE A 1162 -23.40 -22.63 -24.14
N PRO A 1163 -24.27 -21.88 -23.45
CA PRO A 1163 -25.48 -21.31 -24.06
C PRO A 1163 -25.14 -20.58 -25.37
N GLY A 1164 -25.95 -20.78 -26.42
CA GLY A 1164 -25.63 -20.25 -27.77
C GLY A 1164 -24.58 -21.07 -28.55
N GLY A 1165 -24.02 -22.10 -27.93
CA GLY A 1165 -23.04 -23.02 -28.50
C GLY A 1165 -21.59 -22.56 -28.36
N MET A 1166 -21.32 -21.43 -27.72
CA MET A 1166 -19.96 -20.89 -27.54
C MET A 1166 -19.95 -19.81 -26.46
N SER A 1167 -18.87 -19.72 -25.69
CA SER A 1167 -18.51 -18.54 -24.89
C SER A 1167 -17.19 -17.94 -25.39
N GLY A 1168 -16.90 -16.70 -25.02
CA GLY A 1168 -15.59 -16.12 -25.27
C GLY A 1168 -15.29 -14.85 -24.48
N PHE A 1169 -14.01 -14.53 -24.43
CA PHE A 1169 -13.44 -13.39 -23.70
C PHE A 1169 -12.64 -12.51 -24.67
N GLU A 1170 -13.02 -11.24 -24.80
CA GLU A 1170 -12.37 -10.29 -25.71
C GLU A 1170 -11.07 -9.73 -25.13
N ILE A 1171 -10.01 -9.75 -25.93
CA ILE A 1171 -8.69 -9.20 -25.61
C ILE A 1171 -8.32 -8.20 -26.70
N ARG A 1172 -7.97 -7.00 -26.29
CA ARG A 1172 -7.51 -5.94 -27.19
C ARG A 1172 -6.00 -5.90 -27.27
N ALA A 1173 -5.49 -5.52 -28.43
CA ALA A 1173 -4.06 -5.35 -28.64
C ALA A 1173 -3.48 -4.34 -27.64
N ASN A 1174 -2.35 -4.70 -27.02
CA ASN A 1174 -1.60 -3.88 -26.05
C ASN A 1174 -2.42 -3.37 -24.84
N GLU A 1175 -3.52 -4.04 -24.47
CA GLU A 1175 -4.39 -3.64 -23.35
C GLU A 1175 -4.60 -4.76 -22.31
N PHE A 1176 -3.90 -5.90 -22.42
CA PHE A 1176 -4.18 -7.08 -21.57
C PHE A 1176 -2.98 -7.70 -20.86
N LEU A 1177 -1.84 -7.88 -21.55
CA LEU A 1177 -0.67 -8.48 -20.90
C LEU A 1177 -0.09 -7.50 -19.89
N VAL A 1178 0.30 -8.01 -18.72
CA VAL A 1178 0.84 -7.21 -17.61
C VAL A 1178 2.27 -7.64 -17.24
N PHE A 1179 2.81 -8.66 -17.89
CA PHE A 1179 4.21 -9.08 -17.68
C PHE A 1179 5.16 -8.37 -18.66
N GLU A 1180 4.69 -8.04 -19.86
CA GLU A 1180 5.39 -7.35 -20.95
C GLU A 1180 4.35 -6.85 -21.99
N GLU A 1181 4.77 -6.01 -22.94
CA GLU A 1181 3.87 -5.41 -23.93
C GLU A 1181 3.17 -6.49 -24.79
N GLY A 1182 1.84 -6.39 -24.88
CA GLY A 1182 1.02 -7.12 -25.83
C GLY A 1182 -0.41 -7.41 -25.36
N PRO A 1183 -1.15 -8.26 -26.08
CA PRO A 1183 -0.76 -8.94 -27.33
C PRO A 1183 -0.68 -7.97 -28.51
N SER A 1184 0.01 -8.35 -29.60
CA SER A 1184 0.18 -7.48 -30.77
C SER A 1184 -1.07 -7.31 -31.65
N VAL A 1185 -2.11 -8.12 -31.43
CA VAL A 1185 -3.38 -8.10 -32.17
C VAL A 1185 -4.57 -8.30 -31.24
N ASP A 1186 -5.73 -7.76 -31.64
CA ASP A 1186 -7.00 -8.10 -31.01
C ASP A 1186 -7.28 -9.59 -31.19
N MET A 1187 -7.81 -10.24 -30.15
CA MET A 1187 -8.27 -11.61 -30.21
C MET A 1187 -9.40 -11.90 -29.22
N THR A 1188 -9.99 -13.07 -29.33
CA THR A 1188 -11.03 -13.54 -28.43
C THR A 1188 -10.72 -14.99 -28.06
N LEU A 1189 -10.50 -15.29 -26.78
CA LEU A 1189 -10.49 -16.68 -26.32
C LEU A 1189 -11.89 -17.24 -26.49
N GLN A 1190 -12.03 -18.42 -27.08
CA GLN A 1190 -13.33 -18.99 -27.44
C GLN A 1190 -13.41 -20.45 -27.04
N TRP A 1191 -14.56 -20.85 -26.50
CA TRP A 1191 -14.82 -22.21 -26.03
C TRP A 1191 -16.19 -22.67 -26.48
N ALA A 1192 -16.27 -23.82 -27.17
CA ALA A 1192 -17.56 -24.41 -27.53
C ALA A 1192 -18.19 -25.10 -26.31
N THR A 1193 -17.40 -25.87 -25.57
CA THR A 1193 -17.83 -26.63 -24.40
C THR A 1193 -17.11 -26.19 -23.13
N TYR A 1194 -17.71 -26.47 -21.96
CA TYR A 1194 -17.05 -26.25 -20.67
C TYR A 1194 -15.74 -27.05 -20.53
N ARG A 1195 -15.68 -28.22 -21.18
CA ARG A 1195 -14.48 -29.05 -21.24
C ARG A 1195 -13.35 -28.39 -22.03
N ASP A 1196 -13.68 -27.73 -23.14
CA ASP A 1196 -12.68 -26.99 -23.92
C ASP A 1196 -12.08 -25.84 -23.10
N ALA A 1197 -12.89 -25.12 -22.32
CA ALA A 1197 -12.39 -24.10 -21.40
C ALA A 1197 -11.43 -24.71 -20.37
N SER A 1198 -11.82 -25.81 -19.73
CA SER A 1198 -10.97 -26.55 -18.79
C SER A 1198 -9.67 -27.07 -19.42
N ASP A 1199 -9.72 -27.57 -20.65
CA ASP A 1199 -8.55 -28.10 -21.36
C ASP A 1199 -7.57 -26.96 -21.70
N GLN A 1200 -8.09 -25.79 -22.04
CA GLN A 1200 -7.31 -24.58 -22.27
C GLN A 1200 -6.64 -24.08 -20.98
N THR A 1201 -7.35 -24.10 -19.84
CA THR A 1201 -6.79 -23.74 -18.52
C THR A 1201 -5.55 -24.58 -18.22
N SER A 1202 -5.58 -25.88 -18.52
CA SER A 1202 -4.45 -26.76 -18.31
C SER A 1202 -3.24 -26.42 -19.18
N LEU A 1203 -3.45 -26.15 -20.47
CA LEU A 1203 -2.37 -25.76 -21.39
C LEU A 1203 -1.69 -24.46 -20.96
N SER A 1204 -2.44 -23.52 -20.38
CA SER A 1204 -1.90 -22.26 -19.86
C SER A 1204 -0.74 -22.47 -18.88
N ARG A 1205 -0.78 -23.55 -18.09
CA ARG A 1205 0.21 -23.80 -17.02
C ARG A 1205 1.53 -24.35 -17.57
N ILE A 1206 1.48 -25.00 -18.72
CA ILE A 1206 2.66 -25.50 -19.43
C ILE A 1206 3.33 -24.35 -20.19
N TRP A 1207 2.57 -23.55 -20.94
CA TRP A 1207 3.08 -22.34 -21.61
C TRP A 1207 3.58 -21.28 -20.63
N GLY A 1208 2.90 -21.11 -19.49
CA GLY A 1208 3.34 -20.25 -18.40
C GLY A 1208 4.59 -20.76 -17.67
N GLY A 1209 5.06 -21.98 -17.94
CA GLY A 1209 6.35 -22.47 -17.44
C GLY A 1209 6.32 -23.14 -16.07
N ILE A 1210 5.14 -23.43 -15.50
CA ILE A 1210 5.00 -23.71 -14.05
C ILE A 1210 4.45 -25.10 -13.71
N HIS A 1211 3.99 -25.87 -14.70
CA HIS A 1211 3.63 -27.28 -14.55
C HIS A 1211 4.13 -28.09 -15.76
N PRO A 1212 4.77 -29.27 -15.56
CA PRO A 1212 5.00 -30.25 -16.62
C PRO A 1212 3.72 -31.06 -16.91
N PRO A 1213 3.66 -31.79 -18.05
CA PRO A 1213 2.55 -32.69 -18.39
C PRO A 1213 2.16 -33.71 -17.29
N ALA A 1214 3.14 -34.16 -16.50
CA ALA A 1214 2.92 -35.08 -15.39
C ALA A 1214 1.96 -34.53 -14.32
N ASP A 1215 1.90 -33.20 -14.15
CA ASP A 1215 1.00 -32.55 -13.19
C ASP A 1215 -0.42 -32.39 -13.75
N ASP A 1216 -0.57 -32.32 -15.07
CA ASP A 1216 -1.81 -31.92 -15.72
C ASP A 1216 -2.82 -33.08 -15.86
N ILE A 1217 -2.47 -34.12 -16.63
CA ILE A 1217 -3.42 -35.19 -16.99
C ILE A 1217 -4.02 -35.91 -15.79
N PRO A 1218 -3.26 -36.30 -14.74
CA PRO A 1218 -3.85 -36.90 -13.55
C PRO A 1218 -4.85 -35.94 -12.87
N GLY A 1219 -4.56 -34.64 -12.86
CA GLY A 1219 -5.49 -33.63 -12.35
C GLY A 1219 -6.80 -33.55 -13.15
N ARG A 1220 -6.74 -33.62 -14.48
CA ARG A 1220 -7.95 -33.68 -15.31
C ARG A 1220 -8.76 -34.95 -15.03
N LEU A 1221 -8.10 -36.11 -14.97
CA LEU A 1221 -8.77 -37.39 -14.68
C LEU A 1221 -9.46 -37.39 -13.31
N ILE A 1222 -8.77 -36.91 -12.28
CA ILE A 1222 -9.32 -36.79 -10.93
C ILE A 1222 -10.47 -35.77 -10.88
N GLY A 1223 -10.34 -34.64 -11.58
CA GLY A 1223 -11.41 -33.65 -11.66
C GLY A 1223 -12.71 -34.23 -12.25
N ILE A 1224 -12.64 -35.18 -13.19
CA ILE A 1224 -13.83 -35.89 -13.70
C ILE A 1224 -14.53 -36.68 -12.58
N GLU A 1225 -13.76 -37.41 -11.76
CA GLU A 1225 -14.28 -38.19 -10.64
C GLU A 1225 -14.91 -37.25 -9.59
N VAL A 1226 -14.14 -36.25 -9.12
CA VAL A 1226 -14.58 -35.27 -8.12
C VAL A 1226 -15.86 -34.54 -8.55
N GLY A 1227 -15.91 -34.03 -9.79
CA GLY A 1227 -17.10 -33.33 -10.30
C GLY A 1227 -18.33 -34.23 -10.39
N THR A 1228 -18.14 -35.50 -10.78
CA THR A 1228 -19.22 -36.49 -10.86
C THR A 1228 -19.75 -36.86 -9.48
N ASP A 1229 -18.86 -37.10 -8.52
CA ASP A 1229 -19.22 -37.53 -7.17
C ASP A 1229 -19.88 -36.40 -6.38
N ALA A 1230 -19.37 -35.17 -6.49
CA ALA A 1230 -19.99 -33.99 -5.90
C ALA A 1230 -21.42 -33.79 -6.41
N LEU A 1231 -21.65 -33.92 -7.72
CA LEU A 1231 -22.99 -33.82 -8.29
C LEU A 1231 -23.90 -34.96 -7.81
N ALA A 1232 -23.41 -36.20 -7.82
CA ALA A 1232 -24.17 -37.36 -7.38
C ALA A 1232 -24.61 -37.21 -5.92
N LEU A 1233 -23.73 -36.70 -5.05
CA LEU A 1233 -24.08 -36.44 -3.66
C LEU A 1233 -25.07 -35.27 -3.53
N ALA A 1234 -24.85 -34.15 -4.23
CA ALA A 1234 -25.75 -32.99 -4.20
C ALA A 1234 -27.20 -33.39 -4.55
N GLU A 1235 -27.37 -34.29 -5.51
CA GLU A 1235 -28.70 -34.82 -5.90
C GLU A 1235 -29.43 -35.54 -4.78
N THR A 1236 -28.71 -36.27 -3.93
CA THR A 1236 -29.33 -36.92 -2.77
C THR A 1236 -29.86 -35.91 -1.75
N TYR A 1237 -29.29 -34.72 -1.68
CA TYR A 1237 -29.84 -33.64 -0.87
C TYR A 1237 -31.05 -33.02 -1.55
N PHE A 1238 -31.00 -32.79 -2.86
CA PHE A 1238 -32.10 -32.20 -3.62
C PHE A 1238 -33.37 -33.06 -3.59
N ASP A 1239 -33.24 -34.38 -3.60
CA ASP A 1239 -34.36 -35.32 -3.58
C ASP A 1239 -34.75 -35.82 -2.17
N GLY A 1240 -34.01 -35.42 -1.15
CA GLY A 1240 -34.25 -35.77 0.26
C GLY A 1240 -33.83 -37.18 0.65
N THR A 1241 -33.04 -37.88 -0.17
CA THR A 1241 -32.57 -39.25 0.09
C THR A 1241 -31.22 -39.33 0.81
N ALA A 1242 -30.53 -38.19 0.96
CA ALA A 1242 -29.26 -38.07 1.69
C ALA A 1242 -29.38 -38.66 3.09
N GLN A 1243 -28.54 -39.66 3.40
CA GLN A 1243 -28.55 -40.32 4.71
C GLN A 1243 -28.21 -39.31 5.82
N PRO A 1244 -28.87 -39.37 7.01
CA PRO A 1244 -28.70 -38.43 8.12
C PRO A 1244 -27.25 -38.20 8.54
#